data_AF-A0A1A7YCJ1-F1
#
_entry.id   AF-A0A1A7YCJ1-F1
#
_cell.length_a   1.000
_cell.length_b   1.000
_cell.length_c   1.000
_cell.angle_alpha   90.00
_cell.angle_beta   90.00
_cell.angle_gamma   90.00
#
_symmetry.space_group_name_H-M   'P 1'
#
loop_
_entity.id
_entity.type
_entity.pdbx_description
1 polymer ?
#
loop_
_entity_poly.entity_id
_entity_poly.type
_entity_poly.pdbx_seq_one_letter_code
_entity_poly.pdbx_strand_id
1 'polypeptide(L)'
;DSGLWLSFMQSSQCEQEIPVSISKKISLFQQLLLVQAVRPDRLQSAMTAFASQALGMKELSPPPLNLRRLYAETMEWEPVLIIISPGADPSQELAELAAESIGRDNYHEISMGQGQADVALATLRECSRNGDWLCLKNLHLVTAWLPLLEKELNALRPKASFRLWLTAEVHPRFPPILLQSSLKITYEAPPGLKKNLLRTYESWTPEQISKGGDVVRAQSLFCLAWFHAVCQERRNYIPQGWTKFYEFSLSDLRAGFEIIDRLFEGGKVFQWEFVHGLLENAIYGGRIDNPSDLRILRSYLEQFFSARLLSSSSTGQRKSMGGVRIFPSQISLPTSCSILDYRSVIENLPEDDRPAFFGLPANIERSSQRIISSQVISQLRILSRSVAAGSKFDRELWSNSLSPILNLWKKLNQGSALVHQKVDPPTEGQSSPILSFIVLEQFNAIRLVQSIHQSLAALSKVIRGTQLLTPEVQKLAAALLNQECPLTWQNKWEGPEEPMQYLRAVVTRALAIQSWVERSSRQALLSDLLDLSELFHPDTFLNALRQETARSMGCSMDSLVFVSSWKTSIAQAKLQVKVGGLQLEGCRFDGVHLSENQHDSPSVSAVPPCCMAWVPQTSAAGPDGSIWLPLYSSSERVKVVTHISLPCGANSNQWIQTGAALFLKQQ
;
A
#
# COMPACT_ATOMS: atom_id res chain seq x y z
N ASP A 1 -34.03 -16.59 -13.48
CA ASP A 1 -32.88 -16.48 -12.55
C ASP A 1 -31.84 -15.41 -12.89
N SER A 2 -31.49 -15.14 -14.15
CA SER A 2 -30.49 -14.12 -14.50
C SER A 2 -30.85 -12.69 -14.05
N GLY A 3 -32.13 -12.30 -14.12
CA GLY A 3 -32.56 -10.94 -13.75
C GLY A 3 -32.42 -10.59 -12.27
N LEU A 4 -32.60 -11.55 -11.36
CA LEU A 4 -32.49 -11.32 -9.92
C LEU A 4 -31.05 -10.98 -9.53
N TRP A 5 -30.09 -11.73 -10.05
CA TRP A 5 -28.68 -11.54 -9.74
C TRP A 5 -28.04 -10.39 -10.51
N LEU A 6 -28.57 -10.01 -11.67
CA LEU A 6 -28.03 -8.89 -12.46
C LEU A 6 -28.04 -7.58 -11.66
N SER A 7 -29.14 -7.31 -10.95
CA SER A 7 -29.28 -6.12 -10.09
C SER A 7 -28.22 -6.11 -8.98
N PHE A 8 -28.11 -7.21 -8.22
CA PHE A 8 -27.07 -7.41 -7.21
C PHE A 8 -25.65 -7.26 -7.80
N MET A 9 -25.40 -7.81 -9.00
CA MET A 9 -24.09 -7.76 -9.65
C MET A 9 -23.69 -6.35 -10.11
N GLN A 10 -24.64 -5.52 -10.50
CA GLN A 10 -24.39 -4.16 -11.01
C GLN A 10 -24.40 -3.11 -9.89
N SER A 11 -25.06 -3.40 -8.77
CA SER A 11 -25.20 -2.47 -7.66
C SER A 11 -23.86 -2.05 -7.05
N SER A 12 -23.79 -0.77 -6.67
CA SER A 12 -22.72 -0.19 -5.86
C SER A 12 -22.83 -0.57 -4.38
N GLN A 13 -24.02 -0.98 -3.92
CA GLN A 13 -24.34 -1.35 -2.54
C GLN A 13 -24.96 -2.76 -2.50
N CYS A 14 -24.33 -3.70 -3.20
CA CYS A 14 -24.88 -5.04 -3.39
C CYS A 14 -25.13 -5.78 -2.07
N GLU A 15 -24.39 -5.47 -1.01
CA GLU A 15 -24.58 -6.03 0.33
C GLU A 15 -25.95 -5.71 0.95
N GLN A 16 -26.61 -4.63 0.53
CA GLN A 16 -27.95 -4.25 0.98
C GLN A 16 -29.06 -4.76 0.03
N GLU A 17 -28.69 -5.11 -1.20
CA GLU A 17 -29.61 -5.46 -2.29
C GLU A 17 -29.61 -6.96 -2.60
N ILE A 18 -29.33 -7.80 -1.60
CA ILE A 18 -29.47 -9.26 -1.76
C ILE A 18 -30.95 -9.58 -2.01
N PRO A 19 -31.30 -10.37 -3.05
CA PRO A 19 -32.69 -10.70 -3.36
C PRO A 19 -33.46 -11.20 -2.13
N VAL A 20 -34.59 -10.53 -1.81
CA VAL A 20 -35.35 -10.77 -0.57
C VAL A 20 -35.83 -12.22 -0.42
N SER A 21 -36.12 -12.89 -1.55
CA SER A 21 -36.48 -14.31 -1.58
C SER A 21 -35.37 -15.25 -1.11
N ILE A 22 -34.11 -14.80 -1.20
CA ILE A 22 -32.91 -15.53 -0.79
C ILE A 22 -32.46 -15.08 0.59
N SER A 23 -32.41 -13.76 0.86
CA SER A 23 -31.95 -13.23 2.15
C SER A 23 -32.74 -13.77 3.34
N LYS A 24 -34.03 -14.09 3.15
CA LYS A 24 -34.87 -14.76 4.17
C LYS A 24 -34.54 -16.24 4.41
N LYS A 25 -33.84 -16.91 3.49
CA LYS A 25 -33.49 -18.34 3.56
C LYS A 25 -32.07 -18.60 4.05
N ILE A 26 -31.23 -17.57 4.08
CA ILE A 26 -29.81 -17.67 4.44
C ILE A 26 -29.51 -16.82 5.67
N SER A 27 -28.58 -17.28 6.50
CA SER A 27 -28.14 -16.52 7.67
C SER A 27 -27.36 -15.26 7.26
N LEU A 28 -27.24 -14.28 8.17
CA LEU A 28 -26.42 -13.08 7.94
C LEU A 28 -24.97 -13.41 7.58
N PHE A 29 -24.41 -14.48 8.17
CA PHE A 29 -23.07 -14.93 7.82
C PHE A 29 -23.01 -15.59 6.44
N GLN A 30 -24.04 -16.33 6.03
CA GLN A 30 -24.12 -16.88 4.66
C GLN A 30 -24.27 -15.77 3.60
N GLN A 31 -24.91 -14.65 3.94
CA GLN A 31 -24.94 -13.45 3.08
C GLN A 31 -23.53 -12.88 2.89
N LEU A 32 -22.72 -12.83 3.96
CA LEU A 32 -21.32 -12.42 3.87
C LEU A 32 -20.50 -13.36 2.96
N LEU A 33 -20.69 -14.68 3.09
CA LEU A 33 -20.03 -15.67 2.22
C LEU A 33 -20.43 -15.52 0.74
N LEU A 34 -21.69 -15.17 0.48
CA LEU A 34 -22.18 -14.86 -0.87
C LEU A 34 -21.45 -13.65 -1.46
N VAL A 35 -21.33 -12.55 -0.70
CA VAL A 35 -20.59 -11.36 -1.13
C VAL A 35 -19.12 -11.69 -1.34
N GLN A 36 -18.49 -12.45 -0.44
CA GLN A 36 -17.09 -12.89 -0.59
C GLN A 36 -16.86 -13.66 -1.89
N ALA A 37 -17.78 -14.55 -2.27
CA ALA A 37 -17.65 -15.38 -3.45
C ALA A 37 -17.91 -14.62 -4.76
N VAL A 38 -18.81 -13.63 -4.75
CA VAL A 38 -19.35 -13.02 -5.98
C VAL A 38 -18.89 -11.57 -6.19
N ARG A 39 -18.79 -10.78 -5.12
CA ARG A 39 -18.39 -9.36 -5.12
C ARG A 39 -17.36 -9.09 -4.00
N PRO A 40 -16.14 -9.67 -4.08
CA PRO A 40 -15.11 -9.48 -3.05
C PRO A 40 -14.68 -8.01 -2.90
N ASP A 41 -14.96 -7.17 -3.89
CA ASP A 41 -14.79 -5.71 -3.87
C ASP A 41 -15.74 -4.98 -2.90
N ARG A 42 -16.78 -5.66 -2.39
CA ARG A 42 -17.73 -5.13 -1.40
C ARG A 42 -17.65 -5.82 -0.04
N LEU A 43 -16.67 -6.71 0.12
CA LEU A 43 -16.57 -7.57 1.30
C LEU A 43 -16.33 -6.76 2.59
N GLN A 44 -15.55 -5.67 2.53
CA GLN A 44 -15.35 -4.79 3.70
C GLN A 44 -16.69 -4.20 4.16
N SER A 45 -17.46 -3.62 3.25
CA SER A 45 -18.77 -3.03 3.54
C SER A 45 -19.73 -4.08 4.11
N ALA A 46 -19.73 -5.29 3.53
CA ALA A 46 -20.53 -6.41 4.01
C ALA A 46 -20.11 -6.90 5.41
N MET A 47 -18.80 -6.96 5.71
CA MET A 47 -18.31 -7.29 7.06
C MET A 47 -18.74 -6.23 8.08
N THR A 48 -18.66 -4.96 7.71
CA THR A 48 -19.11 -3.84 8.56
C THR A 48 -20.61 -3.94 8.85
N ALA A 49 -21.43 -4.11 7.81
CA ALA A 49 -22.88 -4.25 7.97
C ALA A 49 -23.25 -5.47 8.82
N PHE A 50 -22.58 -6.62 8.60
CA PHE A 50 -22.76 -7.83 9.38
C PHE A 50 -22.46 -7.59 10.87
N ALA A 51 -21.31 -6.99 11.19
CA ALA A 51 -20.92 -6.74 12.58
C ALA A 51 -21.83 -5.70 13.25
N SER A 52 -22.21 -4.62 12.55
CA SER A 52 -23.18 -3.63 13.04
C SER A 52 -24.52 -4.29 13.41
N GLN A 53 -25.05 -5.14 12.52
CA GLN A 53 -26.31 -5.83 12.76
C GLN A 53 -26.21 -6.88 13.86
N ALA A 54 -25.10 -7.63 13.92
CA ALA A 54 -24.89 -8.67 14.93
C ALA A 54 -24.71 -8.08 16.34
N LEU A 55 -24.05 -6.93 16.46
CA LEU A 55 -23.80 -6.24 17.73
C LEU A 55 -24.90 -5.24 18.12
N GLY A 56 -25.85 -4.95 17.23
CA GLY A 56 -26.88 -3.94 17.45
C GLY A 56 -26.33 -2.51 17.48
N MET A 57 -25.21 -2.27 16.79
CA MET A 57 -24.54 -0.97 16.74
C MET A 57 -24.84 -0.26 15.42
N LYS A 58 -25.10 1.05 15.48
CA LYS A 58 -25.32 1.85 14.27
C LYS A 58 -24.04 1.99 13.44
N GLU A 59 -22.93 2.23 14.11
CA GLU A 59 -21.60 2.44 13.52
C GLU A 59 -20.58 1.64 14.32
N LEU A 60 -19.62 1.01 13.63
CA LEU A 60 -18.51 0.29 14.28
C LEU A 60 -17.38 1.23 14.71
N SER A 61 -17.28 2.40 14.10
CA SER A 61 -16.28 3.39 14.44
C SER A 61 -16.52 3.92 15.86
N PRO A 62 -15.48 3.97 16.72
CA PRO A 62 -15.61 4.59 18.03
C PRO A 62 -15.84 6.11 17.88
N PRO A 63 -16.40 6.76 18.92
CA PRO A 63 -16.49 8.22 18.95
C PRO A 63 -15.08 8.84 18.88
N PRO A 64 -14.96 10.08 18.35
CA PRO A 64 -13.67 10.76 18.28
C PRO A 64 -13.07 10.91 19.67
N LEU A 65 -11.75 10.71 19.77
CA LEU A 65 -11.02 10.88 21.01
C LEU A 65 -11.12 12.33 21.48
N ASN A 66 -11.40 12.49 22.77
CA ASN A 66 -11.40 13.79 23.44
C ASN A 66 -10.74 13.60 24.80
N LEU A 67 -9.53 14.15 24.99
CA LEU A 67 -8.76 13.93 26.21
C LEU A 67 -9.49 14.46 27.46
N ARG A 68 -10.30 15.52 27.33
CA ARG A 68 -11.09 16.06 28.45
C ARG A 68 -12.17 15.09 28.93
N ARG A 69 -12.86 14.41 28.01
CA ARG A 69 -13.84 13.36 28.37
C ARG A 69 -13.14 12.15 28.98
N LEU A 70 -12.06 11.72 28.35
CA LEU A 70 -11.24 10.61 28.82
C LEU A 70 -10.75 10.84 30.25
N TYR A 71 -10.27 12.05 30.55
CA TYR A 71 -9.79 12.41 31.89
C TYR A 71 -10.80 12.09 33.00
N ALA A 72 -12.10 12.30 32.75
CA ALA A 72 -13.15 11.99 33.73
C ALA A 72 -13.25 10.49 34.08
N GLU A 73 -12.74 9.61 33.21
CA GLU A 73 -12.74 8.16 33.39
C GLU A 73 -11.41 7.64 33.97
N THR A 74 -10.36 8.48 34.04
CA THR A 74 -9.02 8.08 34.51
C THR A 74 -8.89 8.08 36.02
N MET A 75 -8.09 7.15 36.54
CA MET A 75 -7.75 7.04 37.97
C MET A 75 -6.26 7.33 38.25
N GLU A 76 -5.91 7.56 39.51
CA GLU A 76 -4.55 7.89 39.94
C GLU A 76 -3.58 6.70 39.94
N TRP A 77 -4.08 5.47 40.05
CA TRP A 77 -3.27 4.25 40.09
C TRP A 77 -3.09 3.59 38.73
N GLU A 78 -3.86 3.99 37.72
CA GLU A 78 -3.75 3.46 36.36
C GLU A 78 -3.08 4.50 35.45
N PRO A 79 -1.92 4.20 34.83
CA PRO A 79 -1.35 5.08 33.82
C PRO A 79 -2.19 5.08 32.54
N VAL A 80 -2.18 6.20 31.84
CA VAL A 80 -2.80 6.35 30.53
C VAL A 80 -1.74 6.21 29.45
N LEU A 81 -1.79 5.13 28.67
CA LEU A 81 -0.90 4.86 27.55
C LEU A 81 -1.52 5.32 26.23
N ILE A 82 -0.94 6.38 25.68
CA ILE A 82 -1.25 6.93 24.36
C ILE A 82 -0.34 6.28 23.32
N ILE A 83 -0.92 5.43 22.49
CA ILE A 83 -0.28 4.80 21.35
C ILE A 83 -0.33 5.81 20.19
N ILE A 84 0.81 6.37 19.84
CA ILE A 84 0.91 7.38 18.78
C ILE A 84 1.22 6.73 17.43
N SER A 85 0.52 7.16 16.39
CA SER A 85 0.93 6.91 15.01
C SER A 85 2.06 7.87 14.61
N PRO A 86 3.00 7.47 13.73
CA PRO A 86 4.05 8.36 13.25
C PRO A 86 3.49 9.69 12.72
N GLY A 87 4.01 10.81 13.22
CA GLY A 87 3.55 12.16 12.90
C GLY A 87 2.34 12.69 13.70
N ALA A 88 1.80 11.94 14.66
CA ALA A 88 0.79 12.41 15.60
C ALA A 88 1.43 12.67 16.99
N ASP A 89 1.24 13.87 17.54
CA ASP A 89 1.77 14.27 18.84
C ASP A 89 0.65 14.82 19.75
N PRO A 90 0.30 14.14 20.86
CA PRO A 90 -0.73 14.60 21.80
C PRO A 90 -0.20 15.65 22.81
N SER A 91 1.10 15.99 22.78
CA SER A 91 1.74 16.80 23.82
C SER A 91 1.06 18.14 24.06
N GLN A 92 0.67 18.85 22.99
CA GLN A 92 0.05 20.16 23.11
C GLN A 92 -1.35 20.09 23.72
N GLU A 93 -2.21 19.19 23.21
CA GLU A 93 -3.57 19.00 23.73
C GLU A 93 -3.55 18.60 25.22
N LEU A 94 -2.57 17.76 25.59
CA LEU A 94 -2.39 17.31 26.96
C LEU A 94 -1.90 18.42 27.90
N ALA A 95 -0.99 19.29 27.43
CA ALA A 95 -0.54 20.46 28.17
C ALA A 95 -1.66 21.50 28.36
N GLU A 96 -2.50 21.70 27.35
CA GLU A 96 -3.69 22.57 27.44
C GLU A 96 -4.71 22.01 28.43
N LEU A 97 -4.99 20.71 28.38
CA LEU A 97 -5.86 20.03 29.34
C LEU A 97 -5.33 20.13 30.77
N ALA A 98 -4.03 19.95 30.98
CA ALA A 98 -3.40 20.06 32.29
C ALA A 98 -3.45 21.50 32.82
N ALA A 99 -3.22 22.50 31.95
CA ALA A 99 -3.32 23.91 32.30
C ALA A 99 -4.71 24.28 32.82
N GLU A 100 -5.77 23.74 32.22
CA GLU A 100 -7.16 23.96 32.65
C GLU A 100 -7.53 23.18 33.91
N SER A 101 -6.99 21.97 34.08
CA SER A 101 -7.43 21.03 35.13
C SER A 101 -6.67 21.21 36.45
N ILE A 102 -5.35 21.39 36.39
CA ILE A 102 -4.47 21.45 37.57
C ILE A 102 -3.55 22.68 37.58
N GLY A 103 -3.57 23.49 36.53
CA GLY A 103 -2.67 24.64 36.36
C GLY A 103 -1.33 24.25 35.71
N ARG A 104 -0.74 25.18 34.95
CA ARG A 104 0.48 24.94 34.15
C ARG A 104 1.68 24.47 34.97
N ASP A 105 1.83 25.01 36.18
CA ASP A 105 3.01 24.75 37.01
C ASP A 105 3.02 23.34 37.62
N ASN A 106 1.87 22.65 37.63
CA ASN A 106 1.71 21.31 38.20
C ASN A 106 1.76 20.21 37.12
N TYR A 107 2.15 20.55 35.89
CA TYR A 107 2.33 19.62 34.79
C TYR A 107 3.80 19.47 34.44
N HIS A 108 4.31 18.23 34.51
CA HIS A 108 5.69 17.91 34.20
C HIS A 108 5.76 16.96 33.01
N GLU A 109 6.66 17.22 32.08
CA GLU A 109 6.90 16.34 30.93
C GLU A 109 8.37 15.98 30.78
N ILE A 110 8.64 14.70 30.47
CA ILE A 110 9.98 14.16 30.30
C ILE A 110 10.01 13.33 29.03
N SER A 111 10.86 13.73 28.08
CA SER A 111 11.16 12.93 26.89
C SER A 111 12.20 11.88 27.20
N MET A 112 11.85 10.61 27.10
CA MET A 112 12.76 9.52 27.44
C MET A 112 13.91 9.43 26.43
N GLY A 113 15.12 9.29 26.97
CA GLY A 113 16.37 9.20 26.23
C GLY A 113 17.52 8.81 27.15
N GLN A 114 18.75 8.88 26.64
CA GLN A 114 19.93 8.53 27.44
C GLN A 114 20.05 9.47 28.65
N GLY A 115 20.19 8.88 29.85
CA GLY A 115 20.37 9.62 31.11
C GLY A 115 19.07 10.16 31.75
N GLN A 116 17.90 9.98 31.14
CA GLN A 116 16.62 10.48 31.68
C GLN A 116 15.93 9.50 32.64
N ALA A 117 16.40 8.24 32.73
CA ALA A 117 15.76 7.19 33.49
C ALA A 117 15.63 7.50 35.00
N ASP A 118 16.73 7.94 35.63
CA ASP A 118 16.74 8.24 37.07
C ASP A 118 15.93 9.50 37.40
N VAL A 119 16.01 10.51 36.52
CA VAL A 119 15.21 11.74 36.62
C VAL A 119 13.73 11.42 36.52
N ALA A 120 13.33 10.60 35.54
CA ALA A 120 11.94 10.19 35.37
C ALA A 120 11.38 9.48 36.61
N LEU A 121 12.16 8.60 37.25
CA LEU A 121 11.73 7.93 38.49
C LEU A 121 11.65 8.89 39.69
N ALA A 122 12.59 9.84 39.79
CA ALA A 122 12.57 10.85 40.84
C ALA A 122 11.32 11.74 40.70
N THR A 123 11.07 12.28 39.51
CA THR A 123 9.90 13.10 39.20
C THR A 123 8.60 12.32 39.36
N LEU A 124 8.56 11.04 38.97
CA LEU A 124 7.39 10.17 39.19
C LEU A 124 7.02 10.09 40.67
N ARG A 125 8.00 9.88 41.55
CA ARG A 125 7.79 9.82 43.00
C ARG A 125 7.37 11.16 43.58
N GLU A 126 7.92 12.26 43.07
CA GLU A 126 7.58 13.62 43.48
C GLU A 126 6.14 13.98 43.08
N CYS A 127 5.79 13.86 41.79
CA CYS A 127 4.45 14.14 41.29
C CYS A 127 3.40 13.27 41.98
N SER A 128 3.70 11.99 42.23
CA SER A 128 2.81 11.08 42.96
C SER A 128 2.50 11.55 44.38
N ARG A 129 3.49 12.13 45.08
CA ARG A 129 3.33 12.70 46.44
C ARG A 129 2.64 14.05 46.43
N ASN A 130 2.88 14.87 45.42
CA ASN A 130 2.31 16.22 45.32
C ASN A 130 0.86 16.19 44.83
N GLY A 131 0.56 15.24 43.93
CA GLY A 131 -0.71 15.15 43.21
C GLY A 131 -0.67 15.80 41.83
N ASP A 132 0.54 15.99 41.28
CA ASP A 132 0.81 16.67 40.01
C ASP A 132 0.66 15.69 38.83
N TRP A 133 0.68 16.20 37.60
CA TRP A 133 0.66 15.33 36.41
C TRP A 133 2.06 15.13 35.85
N LEU A 134 2.34 13.89 35.44
CA LEU A 134 3.58 13.55 34.76
C LEU A 134 3.28 12.94 33.38
N CYS A 135 3.94 13.44 32.35
CA CYS A 135 3.93 12.88 31.00
C CYS A 135 5.31 12.32 30.64
N LEU A 136 5.42 11.01 30.41
CA LEU A 136 6.63 10.35 29.93
C LEU A 136 6.52 10.07 28.43
N LYS A 137 7.35 10.71 27.62
CA LYS A 137 7.30 10.61 26.15
C LYS A 137 8.29 9.58 25.61
N ASN A 138 7.95 8.97 24.48
CA ASN A 138 8.82 8.09 23.69
C ASN A 138 9.31 6.82 24.43
N LEU A 139 8.42 6.18 25.19
CA LEU A 139 8.76 4.96 25.96
C LEU A 139 9.27 3.79 25.11
N HIS A 140 8.86 3.74 23.84
CA HIS A 140 9.30 2.74 22.87
C HIS A 140 10.83 2.74 22.66
N LEU A 141 11.51 3.87 22.91
CA LEU A 141 12.97 3.98 22.82
C LEU A 141 13.70 3.33 24.00
N VAL A 142 13.03 3.14 25.14
CA VAL A 142 13.64 2.68 26.42
C VAL A 142 13.00 1.40 26.95
N THR A 143 12.66 0.46 26.06
CA THR A 143 11.94 -0.78 26.42
C THR A 143 12.60 -1.65 27.50
N ALA A 144 13.92 -1.62 27.63
CA ALA A 144 14.64 -2.34 28.68
C ALA A 144 14.45 -1.75 30.09
N TRP A 145 14.08 -0.47 30.20
CA TRP A 145 13.86 0.24 31.46
C TRP A 145 12.42 0.10 31.97
N LEU A 146 11.45 -0.15 31.08
CA LEU A 146 10.03 -0.25 31.42
C LEU A 146 9.69 -1.25 32.56
N PRO A 147 10.37 -2.40 32.72
CA PRO A 147 10.15 -3.27 33.88
C PRO A 147 10.47 -2.60 35.23
N LEU A 148 11.42 -1.66 35.25
CA LEU A 148 11.73 -0.87 36.46
C LEU A 148 10.62 0.14 36.75
N LEU A 149 10.12 0.83 35.71
CA LEU A 149 8.96 1.72 35.83
C LEU A 149 7.74 0.96 36.39
N GLU A 150 7.46 -0.22 35.85
CA GLU A 150 6.37 -1.09 36.33
C GLU A 150 6.51 -1.44 37.81
N LYS A 151 7.72 -1.82 38.25
CA LYS A 151 7.99 -2.11 39.66
C LYS A 151 7.72 -0.89 40.56
N GLU A 152 8.10 0.29 40.11
CA GLU A 152 7.86 1.54 40.84
C GLU A 152 6.36 1.88 40.90
N LEU A 153 5.63 1.75 39.79
CA LEU A 153 4.18 1.98 39.76
C LEU A 153 3.43 1.10 40.76
N ASN A 154 3.80 -0.18 40.89
CA ASN A 154 3.21 -1.10 41.86
C ASN A 154 3.55 -0.74 43.32
N ALA A 155 4.62 -0.01 43.57
CA ALA A 155 5.04 0.40 44.92
C ALA A 155 4.49 1.78 45.33
N LEU A 156 4.05 2.60 44.38
CA LEU A 156 3.56 3.95 44.64
C LEU A 156 2.20 3.95 45.34
N ARG A 157 1.98 5.00 46.16
CA ARG A 157 0.67 5.35 46.72
C ARG A 157 0.33 6.77 46.28
N PRO A 158 -0.24 6.94 45.08
CA PRO A 158 -0.51 8.25 44.52
C PRO A 158 -1.64 8.98 45.24
N LYS A 159 -1.57 10.31 45.26
CA LYS A 159 -2.72 11.15 45.64
C LYS A 159 -3.82 11.09 44.56
N ALA A 160 -5.06 11.34 44.95
CA ALA A 160 -6.23 11.28 44.06
C ALA A 160 -6.15 12.18 42.80
N SER A 161 -5.43 13.30 42.86
CA SER A 161 -5.26 14.22 41.73
C SER A 161 -4.13 13.84 40.76
N PHE A 162 -3.25 12.92 41.16
CA PHE A 162 -2.10 12.50 40.35
C PHE A 162 -2.59 11.79 39.08
N ARG A 163 -1.98 12.09 37.94
CA ARG A 163 -2.18 11.35 36.68
C ARG A 163 -0.85 11.11 36.00
N LEU A 164 -0.69 9.90 35.46
CA LEU A 164 0.48 9.51 34.69
C LEU A 164 0.09 9.25 33.24
N TRP A 165 0.67 10.05 32.34
CA TRP A 165 0.48 9.95 30.90
C TRP A 165 1.74 9.38 30.27
N LEU A 166 1.57 8.41 29.39
CA LEU A 166 2.66 7.67 28.74
C LEU A 166 2.46 7.78 27.22
N THR A 167 3.49 8.16 26.46
CA THR A 167 3.43 8.11 24.99
C THR A 167 4.41 7.08 24.42
N ALA A 168 3.93 6.26 23.48
CA ALA A 168 4.73 5.24 22.83
C ALA A 168 4.26 4.94 21.41
N GLU A 169 5.20 4.68 20.51
CA GLU A 169 4.91 4.00 19.24
C GLU A 169 4.81 2.48 19.48
N VAL A 170 4.27 1.77 18.50
CA VAL A 170 4.15 0.31 18.53
C VAL A 170 5.54 -0.33 18.59
N HIS A 171 5.80 -1.13 19.63
CA HIS A 171 7.07 -1.83 19.78
C HIS A 171 6.88 -3.27 20.31
N PRO A 172 7.46 -4.31 19.68
CA PRO A 172 7.19 -5.71 20.00
C PRO A 172 7.70 -6.16 21.38
N ARG A 173 8.69 -5.47 21.94
CA ARG A 173 9.24 -5.77 23.29
C ARG A 173 8.63 -4.92 24.42
N PHE A 174 7.49 -4.26 24.18
CA PHE A 174 6.84 -3.49 25.24
C PHE A 174 6.31 -4.44 26.32
N PRO A 175 6.54 -4.20 27.63
CA PRO A 175 6.17 -5.14 28.69
C PRO A 175 4.66 -5.40 28.77
N PRO A 176 4.22 -6.67 28.79
CA PRO A 176 2.80 -7.02 28.83
C PRO A 176 2.12 -6.60 30.13
N ILE A 177 2.85 -6.59 31.26
CA ILE A 177 2.28 -6.23 32.56
C ILE A 177 1.92 -4.73 32.59
N LEU A 178 2.82 -3.87 32.11
CA LEU A 178 2.53 -2.44 31.95
C LEU A 178 1.36 -2.21 30.99
N LEU A 179 1.26 -2.96 29.89
CA LEU A 179 0.10 -2.87 28.98
C LEU A 179 -1.20 -3.28 29.66
N GLN A 180 -1.17 -4.29 30.52
CA GLN A 180 -2.34 -4.76 31.26
C GLN A 180 -2.79 -3.75 32.31
N SER A 181 -1.86 -3.06 32.98
CA SER A 181 -2.15 -2.08 34.03
C SER A 181 -2.47 -0.67 33.50
N SER A 182 -2.40 -0.43 32.20
CA SER A 182 -2.62 0.90 31.61
C SER A 182 -3.99 1.02 30.92
N LEU A 183 -4.61 2.20 30.98
CA LEU A 183 -5.68 2.59 30.06
C LEU A 183 -5.06 2.89 28.69
N LYS A 184 -5.49 2.19 27.62
CA LYS A 184 -4.85 2.26 26.30
C LYS A 184 -5.72 3.06 25.33
N ILE A 185 -5.13 4.06 24.71
CA ILE A 185 -5.80 4.89 23.69
C ILE A 185 -4.91 4.98 22.46
N THR A 186 -5.52 4.91 21.28
CA THR A 186 -4.86 5.21 20.01
C THR A 186 -5.05 6.69 19.68
N TYR A 187 -3.95 7.39 19.41
CA TYR A 187 -3.96 8.79 19.00
C TYR A 187 -3.48 8.88 17.55
N GLU A 188 -4.45 9.04 16.67
CA GLU A 188 -4.27 9.10 15.22
C GLU A 188 -4.71 10.47 14.70
N ALA A 189 -4.13 10.91 13.58
CA ALA A 189 -4.62 12.10 12.91
C ALA A 189 -6.08 11.87 12.46
N PRO A 190 -7.00 12.82 12.70
CA PRO A 190 -8.39 12.64 12.27
C PRO A 190 -8.42 12.46 10.74
N PRO A 191 -9.07 11.39 10.25
CA PRO A 191 -9.08 11.10 8.82
C PRO A 191 -9.90 12.15 8.06
N GLY A 192 -9.48 12.41 6.84
CA GLY A 192 -10.25 13.18 5.88
C GLY A 192 -9.64 14.53 5.52
N LEU A 193 -9.79 14.92 4.25
CA LEU A 193 -9.18 16.11 3.67
C LEU A 193 -9.58 17.40 4.40
N LYS A 194 -10.87 17.53 4.72
CA LYS A 194 -11.42 18.70 5.43
C LYS A 194 -10.80 18.88 6.81
N LYS A 195 -10.77 17.81 7.63
CA LYS A 195 -10.24 17.86 9.01
C LYS A 195 -8.73 18.11 9.01
N ASN A 196 -8.02 17.53 8.04
CA ASN A 196 -6.59 17.76 7.85
C ASN A 196 -6.28 19.24 7.56
N LEU A 197 -7.05 19.85 6.65
CA LEU A 197 -6.94 21.27 6.32
C LEU A 197 -7.34 22.19 7.48
N LEU A 198 -8.43 21.89 8.19
CA LEU A 198 -8.85 22.67 9.37
C LEU A 198 -7.75 22.69 10.43
N ARG A 199 -7.21 21.52 10.79
CA ARG A 199 -6.09 21.41 11.74
C ARG A 199 -4.87 22.22 11.29
N THR A 200 -4.57 22.19 9.99
CA THR A 200 -3.48 22.99 9.43
C THR A 200 -3.73 24.50 9.61
N TYR A 201 -4.94 24.98 9.28
CA TYR A 201 -5.33 26.38 9.40
C TYR A 201 -5.63 26.85 10.84
N GLU A 202 -5.85 25.93 11.77
CA GLU A 202 -5.84 26.20 13.22
C GLU A 202 -4.43 26.42 13.74
N SER A 203 -3.44 25.69 13.20
CA SER A 203 -2.03 25.83 13.59
C SER A 203 -1.37 27.10 13.05
N TRP A 204 -1.88 27.66 11.95
CA TRP A 204 -1.35 28.88 11.32
C TRP A 204 -2.01 30.13 11.88
N THR A 205 -1.21 31.19 12.09
CA THR A 205 -1.71 32.45 12.62
C THR A 205 -2.19 33.40 11.51
N PRO A 206 -3.12 34.33 11.80
CA PRO A 206 -3.57 35.33 10.82
C PRO A 206 -2.41 36.14 10.24
N GLU A 207 -1.43 36.51 11.07
CA GLU A 207 -0.28 37.33 10.68
C GLU A 207 0.66 36.59 9.73
N GLN A 208 0.82 35.27 9.91
CA GLN A 208 1.63 34.42 9.01
C GLN A 208 1.05 34.40 7.59
N ILE A 209 -0.28 34.37 7.48
CA ILE A 209 -1.00 34.33 6.20
C ILE A 209 -1.06 35.71 5.56
N SER A 210 -1.36 36.75 6.33
CA SER A 210 -1.49 38.12 5.81
C SER A 210 -0.15 38.84 5.59
N LYS A 211 0.98 38.21 5.92
CA LYS A 211 2.33 38.77 5.78
C LYS A 211 2.58 39.29 4.35
N GLY A 212 2.98 40.55 4.27
CA GLY A 212 3.29 41.24 3.00
C GLY A 212 2.08 41.64 2.17
N GLY A 213 0.84 41.28 2.58
CA GLY A 213 -0.37 41.59 1.81
C GLY A 213 -0.43 40.93 0.43
N ASP A 214 0.44 39.96 0.14
CA ASP A 214 0.54 39.31 -1.16
C ASP A 214 -0.45 38.14 -1.26
N VAL A 215 -1.48 38.32 -2.10
CA VAL A 215 -2.51 37.31 -2.36
C VAL A 215 -1.91 36.06 -2.99
N VAL A 216 -0.92 36.20 -3.87
CA VAL A 216 -0.29 35.05 -4.55
C VAL A 216 0.49 34.21 -3.55
N ARG A 217 1.16 34.83 -2.58
CA ARG A 217 1.81 34.15 -1.46
C ARG A 217 0.79 33.38 -0.61
N ALA A 218 -0.30 34.03 -0.19
CA ALA A 218 -1.34 33.38 0.63
C ALA A 218 -2.01 32.20 -0.10
N GLN A 219 -2.27 32.34 -1.41
CA GLN A 219 -2.78 31.25 -2.24
C GLN A 219 -1.77 30.11 -2.39
N SER A 220 -0.47 30.41 -2.49
CA SER A 220 0.58 29.40 -2.56
C SER A 220 0.68 28.58 -1.26
N LEU A 221 0.49 29.23 -0.11
CA LEU A 221 0.41 28.55 1.19
C LEU A 221 -0.83 27.66 1.29
N PHE A 222 -1.99 28.10 0.77
CA PHE A 222 -3.17 27.22 0.67
C PHE A 222 -2.90 26.02 -0.23
N CYS A 223 -2.26 26.20 -1.39
CA CYS A 223 -1.85 25.11 -2.27
C CYS A 223 -0.91 24.13 -1.55
N LEU A 224 0.02 24.62 -0.72
CA LEU A 224 0.89 23.77 0.09
C LEU A 224 0.11 22.96 1.13
N ALA A 225 -0.83 23.59 1.86
CA ALA A 225 -1.67 22.88 2.82
C ALA A 225 -2.53 21.80 2.14
N TRP A 226 -3.12 22.11 0.99
CA TRP A 226 -3.88 21.17 0.18
C TRP A 226 -3.01 20.01 -0.33
N PHE A 227 -1.85 20.32 -0.89
CA PHE A 227 -0.88 19.33 -1.35
C PHE A 227 -0.46 18.39 -0.22
N HIS A 228 -0.13 18.94 0.96
CA HIS A 228 0.24 18.14 2.12
C HIS A 228 -0.88 17.19 2.55
N ALA A 229 -2.11 17.71 2.64
CA ALA A 229 -3.28 16.90 3.00
C ALA A 229 -3.56 15.81 1.95
N VAL A 230 -3.46 16.11 0.66
CA VAL A 230 -3.60 15.11 -0.42
C VAL A 230 -2.54 14.01 -0.32
N CYS A 231 -1.27 14.36 -0.07
CA CYS A 231 -0.20 13.38 0.10
C CYS A 231 -0.46 12.47 1.31
N GLN A 232 -1.02 13.01 2.39
CA GLN A 232 -1.38 12.26 3.60
C GLN A 232 -2.60 11.35 3.39
N GLU A 233 -3.72 11.86 2.88
CA GLU A 233 -4.96 11.08 2.71
C GLU A 233 -4.84 10.01 1.61
N ARG A 234 -3.97 10.23 0.61
CA ARG A 234 -3.67 9.24 -0.44
C ARG A 234 -3.07 7.94 0.11
N ARG A 235 -2.53 7.94 1.34
CA ARG A 235 -2.04 6.74 2.05
C ARG A 235 -3.15 5.75 2.40
N ASN A 236 -4.41 6.18 2.39
CA ASN A 236 -5.56 5.31 2.63
C ASN A 236 -5.80 4.32 1.46
N TYR A 237 -5.10 4.47 0.34
CA TYR A 237 -5.31 3.70 -0.89
C TYR A 237 -4.06 2.92 -1.34
N ILE A 238 -3.26 2.38 -0.42
CA ILE A 238 -2.06 1.58 -0.75
C ILE A 238 -2.48 0.21 -1.34
N PRO A 239 -1.84 -0.29 -2.43
CA PRO A 239 -0.64 0.24 -3.09
C PRO A 239 -0.92 1.15 -4.30
N GLN A 240 -2.18 1.47 -4.61
CA GLN A 240 -2.53 2.23 -5.82
C GLN A 240 -2.29 3.73 -5.69
N GLY A 241 -2.60 4.32 -4.54
CA GLY A 241 -2.31 5.72 -4.22
C GLY A 241 -0.81 5.94 -4.08
N TRP A 242 -0.18 5.19 -3.17
CA TRP A 242 1.26 5.09 -2.99
C TRP A 242 1.64 3.62 -2.95
N THR A 243 2.82 3.24 -3.47
CA THR A 243 3.25 1.84 -3.44
C THR A 243 3.44 1.33 -1.99
N LYS A 244 3.82 2.23 -1.07
CA LYS A 244 3.99 1.93 0.36
C LYS A 244 3.62 3.11 1.24
N PHE A 245 3.62 2.88 2.55
CA PHE A 245 3.37 3.94 3.52
C PHE A 245 4.58 4.88 3.62
N TYR A 246 4.36 6.15 3.31
CA TYR A 246 5.34 7.22 3.49
C TYR A 246 4.90 8.14 4.65
N GLU A 247 5.84 8.46 5.53
CA GLU A 247 5.58 9.35 6.66
C GLU A 247 5.80 10.81 6.23
N PHE A 248 4.73 11.49 5.86
CA PHE A 248 4.71 12.94 5.66
C PHE A 248 4.30 13.63 6.96
N SER A 249 5.24 14.36 7.55
CA SER A 249 5.16 14.96 8.89
C SER A 249 4.79 16.45 8.84
N LEU A 250 4.33 17.01 9.96
CA LEU A 250 4.10 18.45 10.08
C LEU A 250 5.40 19.27 9.96
N SER A 251 6.57 18.68 10.26
CA SER A 251 7.86 19.33 9.99
C SER A 251 8.11 19.51 8.49
N ASP A 252 7.67 18.58 7.66
CA ASP A 252 7.80 18.69 6.19
C ASP A 252 6.91 19.84 5.68
N LEU A 253 5.71 20.00 6.25
CA LEU A 253 4.82 21.14 5.97
C LEU A 253 5.44 22.47 6.41
N ARG A 254 6.01 22.55 7.62
CA ARG A 254 6.68 23.76 8.12
C ARG A 254 7.89 24.14 7.27
N ALA A 255 8.71 23.17 6.86
CA ALA A 255 9.82 23.42 5.96
C ALA A 255 9.33 23.94 4.60
N GLY A 256 8.25 23.36 4.05
CA GLY A 256 7.60 23.87 2.84
C GLY A 256 7.09 25.30 3.00
N PHE A 257 6.51 25.64 4.14
CA PHE A 257 6.05 27.00 4.46
C PHE A 257 7.22 27.98 4.44
N GLU A 258 8.33 27.65 5.11
CA GLU A 258 9.52 28.50 5.13
C GLU A 258 10.15 28.70 3.74
N ILE A 259 10.18 27.65 2.92
CA ILE A 259 10.68 27.74 1.54
C ILE A 259 9.84 28.74 0.75
N ILE A 260 8.51 28.63 0.81
CA ILE A 260 7.61 29.57 0.13
C ILE A 260 7.84 30.99 0.68
N ASP A 261 7.90 31.16 2.00
CA ASP A 261 8.07 32.47 2.62
C ASP A 261 9.38 33.17 2.17
N ARG A 262 10.51 32.46 2.21
CA ARG A 262 11.81 32.99 1.79
C ARG A 262 11.86 33.34 0.30
N LEU A 263 11.17 32.56 -0.55
CA LEU A 263 11.13 32.83 -1.99
C LEU A 263 10.32 34.09 -2.32
N PHE A 264 9.24 34.38 -1.58
CA PHE A 264 8.47 35.61 -1.75
C PHE A 264 9.14 36.85 -1.13
N GLU A 265 10.01 36.70 -0.13
CA GLU A 265 10.79 37.81 0.46
C GLU A 265 11.91 38.34 -0.46
N GLY A 266 12.41 37.51 -1.39
CA GLY A 266 13.64 37.77 -2.15
C GLY A 266 13.56 38.87 -3.23
N GLY A 267 12.42 39.54 -3.42
CA GLY A 267 12.25 40.66 -4.38
C GLY A 267 12.48 40.34 -5.86
N LYS A 268 12.72 39.07 -6.21
CA LYS A 268 12.95 38.57 -7.58
C LYS A 268 11.66 37.95 -8.15
N VAL A 269 11.62 37.79 -9.47
CA VAL A 269 10.55 37.04 -10.14
C VAL A 269 10.46 35.63 -9.54
N PHE A 270 9.27 35.27 -9.07
CA PHE A 270 9.02 33.97 -8.45
C PHE A 270 9.17 32.84 -9.47
N GLN A 271 10.09 31.90 -9.22
CA GLN A 271 10.38 30.76 -10.10
C GLN A 271 9.85 29.47 -9.48
N TRP A 272 8.82 28.91 -10.10
CA TRP A 272 8.12 27.70 -9.64
C TRP A 272 9.03 26.46 -9.68
N GLU A 273 10.00 26.46 -10.57
CA GLU A 273 10.97 25.37 -10.76
C GLU A 273 11.80 25.13 -9.49
N PHE A 274 12.13 26.19 -8.74
CA PHE A 274 12.82 26.05 -7.46
C PHE A 274 11.93 25.45 -6.38
N VAL A 275 10.64 25.79 -6.36
CA VAL A 275 9.67 25.19 -5.43
C VAL A 275 9.55 23.70 -5.72
N HIS A 276 9.39 23.32 -7.00
CA HIS A 276 9.36 21.91 -7.40
C HIS A 276 10.63 21.19 -6.99
N GLY A 277 11.80 21.74 -7.34
CA GLY A 277 13.09 21.11 -7.06
C GLY A 277 13.37 20.96 -5.57
N LEU A 278 13.04 21.94 -4.74
CA LEU A 278 13.26 21.86 -3.29
C LEU A 278 12.27 20.93 -2.60
N LEU A 279 10.97 21.01 -2.94
CA LEU A 279 9.96 20.12 -2.36
C LEU A 279 10.16 18.67 -2.80
N GLU A 280 10.55 18.45 -4.06
CA GLU A 280 10.88 17.12 -4.60
C GLU A 280 12.17 16.59 -3.97
N ASN A 281 13.32 17.26 -4.14
CA ASN A 281 14.60 16.65 -3.80
C ASN A 281 14.97 16.71 -2.32
N ALA A 282 14.48 17.70 -1.56
CA ALA A 282 14.90 17.92 -0.18
C ALA A 282 13.85 17.53 0.86
N ILE A 283 12.56 17.77 0.60
CA ILE A 283 11.50 17.62 1.61
C ILE A 283 10.70 16.33 1.42
N TYR A 284 9.82 16.29 0.42
CA TYR A 284 8.87 15.18 0.25
C TYR A 284 9.50 13.98 -0.46
N GLY A 285 10.31 14.21 -1.51
CA GLY A 285 10.96 13.10 -2.21
C GLY A 285 12.10 12.48 -1.42
N GLY A 286 12.64 13.15 -0.38
CA GLY A 286 13.55 12.52 0.58
C GLY A 286 12.93 11.33 1.34
N ARG A 287 11.59 11.23 1.37
CA ARG A 287 10.84 10.11 1.94
C ARG A 287 10.58 8.99 0.92
N ILE A 288 10.66 9.29 -0.38
CA ILE A 288 10.23 8.41 -1.47
C ILE A 288 11.44 7.81 -2.17
N ASP A 289 11.54 6.48 -2.16
CA ASP A 289 12.58 5.73 -2.88
C ASP A 289 12.07 5.04 -4.16
N ASN A 290 10.75 4.85 -4.31
CA ASN A 290 10.17 4.25 -5.50
C ASN A 290 10.06 5.27 -6.65
N PRO A 291 10.68 5.03 -7.82
CA PRO A 291 10.63 5.95 -8.96
C PRO A 291 9.22 6.24 -9.49
N SER A 292 8.29 5.27 -9.39
CA SER A 292 6.91 5.44 -9.83
C SER A 292 6.14 6.37 -8.90
N ASP A 293 6.37 6.26 -7.59
CA ASP A 293 5.81 7.17 -6.60
C ASP A 293 6.40 8.58 -6.75
N LEU A 294 7.70 8.70 -7.04
CA LEU A 294 8.34 9.99 -7.29
C LEU A 294 7.73 10.70 -8.52
N ARG A 295 7.33 9.96 -9.56
CA ARG A 295 6.57 10.52 -10.71
C ARG A 295 5.21 11.07 -10.29
N ILE A 296 4.52 10.41 -9.37
CA ILE A 296 3.24 10.89 -8.80
C ILE A 296 3.47 12.19 -8.02
N LEU A 297 4.50 12.22 -7.16
CA LEU A 297 4.88 13.42 -6.40
C LEU A 297 5.17 14.59 -7.34
N ARG A 298 6.01 14.38 -8.37
CA ARG A 298 6.34 15.42 -9.35
C ARG A 298 5.09 15.92 -10.08
N SER A 299 4.21 15.02 -10.49
CA SER A 299 2.95 15.38 -11.15
C SER A 299 2.08 16.29 -10.26
N TYR A 300 2.04 16.04 -8.95
CA TYR A 300 1.33 16.93 -8.03
C TYR A 300 2.02 18.27 -7.84
N LEU A 301 3.35 18.30 -7.73
CA LEU A 301 4.09 19.56 -7.60
C LEU A 301 3.86 20.45 -8.83
N GLU A 302 3.95 19.87 -10.04
CA GLU A 302 3.63 20.57 -11.30
C GLU A 302 2.18 21.06 -11.35
N GLN A 303 1.23 20.27 -10.81
CA GLN A 303 -0.17 20.64 -10.77
C GLN A 303 -0.42 21.82 -9.81
N PHE A 304 -0.05 21.69 -8.54
CA PHE A 304 -0.40 22.66 -7.48
C PHE A 304 0.43 23.94 -7.48
N PHE A 305 1.67 23.86 -7.97
CA PHE A 305 2.62 24.97 -7.94
C PHE A 305 2.94 25.42 -9.36
N SER A 306 1.94 25.95 -10.08
CA SER A 306 2.12 26.44 -11.46
C SER A 306 1.69 27.89 -11.60
N ALA A 307 2.42 28.64 -12.45
CA ALA A 307 2.06 30.02 -12.77
C ALA A 307 0.62 30.14 -13.32
N ARG A 308 0.14 29.12 -14.05
CA ARG A 308 -1.22 29.09 -14.63
C ARG A 308 -2.33 29.12 -13.57
N LEU A 309 -2.10 28.52 -12.40
CA LEU A 309 -3.06 28.55 -11.29
C LEU A 309 -3.18 29.92 -10.66
N LEU A 310 -2.03 30.53 -10.36
CA LEU A 310 -1.93 31.68 -9.48
C LEU A 310 -1.97 33.02 -10.25
N SER A 311 -1.74 32.97 -11.57
CA SER A 311 -1.88 34.11 -12.49
C SER A 311 -3.33 34.40 -12.92
N SER A 312 -4.25 33.45 -12.74
CA SER A 312 -5.63 33.55 -13.25
C SER A 312 -6.56 34.50 -12.46
N SER A 313 -6.02 35.33 -11.57
CA SER A 313 -6.80 36.30 -10.78
C SER A 313 -7.19 37.58 -11.53
N SER A 314 -6.81 37.75 -12.81
CA SER A 314 -7.04 39.02 -13.54
C SER A 314 -7.97 38.98 -14.76
N THR A 315 -8.35 37.83 -15.32
CA THR A 315 -9.36 37.80 -16.40
C THR A 315 -10.20 36.52 -16.36
N GLY A 316 -11.51 36.70 -16.45
CA GLY A 316 -12.52 35.67 -16.19
C GLY A 316 -12.25 34.33 -16.88
N GLN A 317 -12.65 33.25 -16.19
CA GLN A 317 -12.56 31.86 -16.64
C GLN A 317 -12.95 31.70 -18.12
N ARG A 318 -11.98 31.81 -19.03
CA ARG A 318 -12.15 31.33 -20.39
C ARG A 318 -12.07 29.81 -20.31
N LYS A 319 -13.24 29.21 -20.56
CA LYS A 319 -13.45 27.80 -20.88
C LYS A 319 -12.41 27.35 -21.91
N SER A 320 -11.27 26.85 -21.45
CA SER A 320 -10.36 26.07 -22.29
C SER A 320 -10.94 24.67 -22.36
N MET A 321 -11.52 24.35 -23.50
CA MET A 321 -11.96 23.00 -23.87
C MET A 321 -10.74 22.05 -23.76
N GLY A 322 -10.66 21.28 -22.68
CA GLY A 322 -9.67 20.21 -22.49
C GLY A 322 -8.65 20.39 -21.37
N GLY A 323 -8.64 21.51 -20.64
CA GLY A 323 -7.76 21.70 -19.48
C GLY A 323 -8.34 21.07 -18.21
N VAL A 324 -7.61 20.13 -17.59
CA VAL A 324 -7.96 19.55 -16.28
C VAL A 324 -8.05 20.68 -15.25
N ARG A 325 -9.19 20.81 -14.56
CA ARG A 325 -9.32 21.76 -13.45
C ARG A 325 -8.50 21.23 -12.28
N ILE A 326 -7.62 22.08 -11.76
CA ILE A 326 -6.63 21.68 -10.76
C ILE A 326 -7.26 21.54 -9.37
N PHE A 327 -8.20 22.43 -9.04
CA PHE A 327 -9.14 22.24 -7.95
C PHE A 327 -10.47 21.71 -8.50
N PRO A 328 -11.20 20.87 -7.75
CA PRO A 328 -12.59 20.54 -8.03
C PRO A 328 -13.40 21.79 -8.35
N SER A 329 -14.37 21.70 -9.27
CA SER A 329 -15.16 22.86 -9.73
C SER A 329 -15.94 23.60 -8.64
N GLN A 330 -16.00 23.04 -7.44
CA GLN A 330 -16.67 23.58 -6.25
C GLN A 330 -15.73 24.44 -5.39
N ILE A 331 -14.42 24.47 -5.68
CA ILE A 331 -13.42 25.16 -4.87
C ILE A 331 -12.81 26.29 -5.68
N SER A 332 -13.05 27.52 -5.23
CA SER A 332 -12.41 28.73 -5.73
C SER A 332 -11.43 29.25 -4.68
N LEU A 333 -10.18 29.51 -5.09
CA LEU A 333 -9.20 30.14 -4.22
C LEU A 333 -9.67 31.56 -3.84
N PRO A 334 -9.67 31.92 -2.54
CA PRO A 334 -9.92 33.30 -2.11
C PRO A 334 -8.95 34.28 -2.77
N THR A 335 -9.45 35.48 -3.07
CA THR A 335 -8.65 36.61 -3.62
C THR A 335 -8.20 37.58 -2.53
N SER A 336 -8.32 37.19 -1.26
CA SER A 336 -7.95 38.00 -0.10
C SER A 336 -6.81 37.33 0.68
N CYS A 337 -6.16 38.11 1.54
CA CYS A 337 -5.16 37.61 2.48
C CYS A 337 -5.79 37.29 3.87
N SER A 338 -7.12 37.20 3.94
CA SER A 338 -7.87 36.92 5.16
C SER A 338 -7.84 35.42 5.45
N ILE A 339 -7.32 35.03 6.62
CA ILE A 339 -7.34 33.63 7.06
C ILE A 339 -8.77 33.08 7.18
N LEU A 340 -9.75 33.92 7.54
CA LEU A 340 -11.15 33.53 7.67
C LEU A 340 -11.76 33.11 6.33
N ASP A 341 -11.36 33.76 5.24
CA ASP A 341 -11.87 33.44 3.90
C ASP A 341 -11.40 32.04 3.49
N TYR A 342 -10.13 31.70 3.77
CA TYR A 342 -9.61 30.34 3.55
C TYR A 342 -10.31 29.30 4.44
N ARG A 343 -10.54 29.61 5.72
CA ARG A 343 -11.31 28.72 6.62
C ARG A 343 -12.73 28.48 6.10
N SER A 344 -13.40 29.52 5.59
CA SER A 344 -14.75 29.37 5.02
C SER A 344 -14.77 28.45 3.80
N VAL A 345 -13.72 28.46 2.97
CA VAL A 345 -13.59 27.52 1.84
C VAL A 345 -13.45 26.08 2.35
N ILE A 346 -12.67 25.87 3.41
CA ILE A 346 -12.47 24.54 4.01
C ILE A 346 -13.76 24.03 4.68
N GLU A 347 -14.49 24.89 5.39
CA GLU A 347 -15.76 24.54 6.02
C GLU A 347 -16.85 24.14 5.01
N ASN A 348 -16.83 24.73 3.82
CA ASN A 348 -17.71 24.39 2.71
C ASN A 348 -17.36 23.07 1.99
N LEU A 349 -16.24 22.42 2.34
CA LEU A 349 -15.92 21.09 1.81
C LEU A 349 -16.92 20.04 2.34
N PRO A 350 -17.27 19.04 1.50
CA PRO A 350 -18.04 17.90 1.97
C PRO A 350 -17.27 17.13 3.05
N GLU A 351 -17.99 16.49 3.97
CA GLU A 351 -17.39 15.60 4.97
C GLU A 351 -16.85 14.31 4.33
N ASP A 352 -17.50 13.83 3.27
CA ASP A 352 -17.09 12.65 2.52
C ASP A 352 -16.07 13.02 1.43
N ASP A 353 -14.88 12.44 1.55
CA ASP A 353 -13.81 12.62 0.58
C ASP A 353 -14.10 11.86 -0.72
N ARG A 354 -14.05 12.56 -1.85
CA ARG A 354 -14.21 11.95 -3.17
C ARG A 354 -12.86 11.55 -3.75
N PRO A 355 -12.71 10.37 -4.39
CA PRO A 355 -11.48 9.97 -5.07
C PRO A 355 -10.91 11.01 -6.04
N ALA A 356 -11.79 11.77 -6.69
CA ALA A 356 -11.43 12.84 -7.61
C ALA A 356 -10.61 13.97 -6.95
N PHE A 357 -10.75 14.21 -5.65
CA PHE A 357 -9.96 15.21 -4.92
C PHE A 357 -8.47 14.81 -4.84
N PHE A 358 -8.18 13.53 -4.97
CA PHE A 358 -6.84 12.95 -4.95
C PHE A 358 -6.35 12.53 -6.35
N GLY A 359 -7.08 12.85 -7.42
CA GLY A 359 -6.76 12.38 -8.78
C GLY A 359 -6.83 10.84 -8.93
N LEU A 360 -7.52 10.16 -8.01
CA LEU A 360 -7.71 8.70 -8.02
C LEU A 360 -8.96 8.34 -8.83
N PRO A 361 -9.02 7.13 -9.43
CA PRO A 361 -10.16 6.73 -10.24
C PRO A 361 -11.41 6.48 -9.39
N ALA A 362 -12.60 6.62 -10.00
CA ALA A 362 -13.87 6.47 -9.29
C ALA A 362 -14.11 5.07 -8.71
N ASN A 363 -13.44 4.04 -9.22
CA ASN A 363 -13.51 2.66 -8.72
C ASN A 363 -12.45 2.33 -7.66
N ILE A 364 -11.65 3.30 -7.19
CA ILE A 364 -10.54 3.05 -6.25
C ILE A 364 -10.99 2.33 -4.98
N GLU A 365 -12.19 2.67 -4.48
CA GLU A 365 -12.76 2.05 -3.29
C GLU A 365 -12.93 0.55 -3.46
N ARG A 366 -13.23 0.06 -4.67
CA ARG A 366 -13.34 -1.39 -4.95
C ARG A 366 -12.01 -2.10 -4.79
N SER A 367 -10.93 -1.52 -5.34
CA SER A 367 -9.58 -2.05 -5.19
C SER A 367 -9.15 -2.02 -3.73
N SER A 368 -9.38 -0.90 -3.04
CA SER A 368 -9.06 -0.75 -1.61
C SER A 368 -9.80 -1.75 -0.73
N GLN A 369 -11.13 -1.86 -0.88
CA GLN A 369 -11.95 -2.81 -0.13
C GLN A 369 -11.50 -4.26 -0.35
N ARG A 370 -11.10 -4.63 -1.58
CA ARG A 370 -10.59 -5.97 -1.87
C ARG A 370 -9.30 -6.28 -1.09
N ILE A 371 -8.37 -5.33 -1.05
CA ILE A 371 -7.09 -5.46 -0.33
C ILE A 371 -7.32 -5.50 1.18
N ILE A 372 -8.08 -4.54 1.72
CA ILE A 372 -8.44 -4.47 3.14
C ILE A 372 -9.15 -5.74 3.58
N SER A 373 -10.10 -6.24 2.79
CA SER A 373 -10.82 -7.48 3.12
C SER A 373 -9.89 -8.69 3.17
N SER A 374 -8.94 -8.79 2.24
CA SER A 374 -7.92 -9.85 2.25
C SER A 374 -7.03 -9.77 3.50
N GLN A 375 -6.61 -8.56 3.88
CA GLN A 375 -5.81 -8.30 5.09
C GLN A 375 -6.57 -8.67 6.36
N VAL A 376 -7.84 -8.23 6.50
CA VAL A 376 -8.68 -8.55 7.66
C VAL A 376 -8.89 -10.06 7.77
N ILE A 377 -9.19 -10.75 6.66
CA ILE A 377 -9.32 -12.21 6.66
C ILE A 377 -8.01 -12.87 7.11
N SER A 378 -6.86 -12.39 6.60
CA SER A 378 -5.54 -12.90 7.01
C SER A 378 -5.31 -12.72 8.52
N GLN A 379 -5.59 -11.54 9.06
CA GLN A 379 -5.47 -11.24 10.50
C GLN A 379 -6.41 -12.11 11.35
N LEU A 380 -7.68 -12.28 10.95
CA LEU A 380 -8.63 -13.18 11.63
C LEU A 380 -8.14 -14.64 11.61
N ARG A 381 -7.50 -15.05 10.52
CA ARG A 381 -6.90 -16.38 10.37
C ARG A 381 -5.77 -16.58 11.38
N ILE A 382 -4.90 -15.59 11.58
CA ILE A 382 -3.83 -15.60 12.58
C ILE A 382 -4.43 -15.72 13.99
N LEU A 383 -5.45 -14.92 14.31
CA LEU A 383 -6.12 -14.95 15.62
C LEU A 383 -6.74 -16.32 15.94
N SER A 384 -7.37 -16.96 14.95
CA SER A 384 -7.95 -18.31 15.12
C SER A 384 -6.90 -19.39 15.44
N ARG A 385 -5.61 -19.13 15.18
CA ARG A 385 -4.51 -20.09 15.24
C ARG A 385 -3.51 -19.86 16.36
N SER A 386 -3.46 -18.65 16.94
CA SER A 386 -2.62 -18.31 18.11
C SER A 386 -2.80 -19.32 19.25
N VAL A 387 -4.00 -19.88 19.42
CA VAL A 387 -4.29 -20.94 20.39
C VAL A 387 -3.56 -22.26 20.11
N ALA A 388 -3.20 -22.55 18.85
CA ALA A 388 -2.51 -23.77 18.43
C ALA A 388 -0.98 -23.66 18.41
N ALA A 389 -0.42 -22.46 18.28
CA ALA A 389 1.03 -22.23 18.19
C ALA A 389 1.77 -22.44 19.53
N GLY A 390 1.06 -22.45 20.65
CA GLY A 390 1.60 -22.87 21.95
C GLY A 390 1.77 -24.39 22.08
N SER A 391 1.28 -25.18 21.11
CA SER A 391 1.36 -26.64 21.19
C SER A 391 2.75 -27.12 20.79
N LYS A 392 3.43 -27.77 21.75
CA LYS A 392 4.46 -28.77 21.49
C LYS A 392 4.03 -29.66 20.31
N PHE A 393 4.99 -30.21 19.57
CA PHE A 393 4.74 -31.11 18.44
C PHE A 393 3.64 -32.12 18.80
N ASP A 394 2.47 -31.95 18.19
CA ASP A 394 1.32 -32.83 18.31
C ASP A 394 1.04 -33.39 16.92
N ARG A 395 1.20 -34.70 16.82
CA ARG A 395 1.11 -35.43 15.56
C ARG A 395 -0.30 -35.41 14.98
N GLU A 396 -1.35 -35.43 15.80
CA GLU A 396 -2.74 -35.42 15.34
C GLU A 396 -3.13 -34.03 14.83
N LEU A 397 -2.77 -32.98 15.57
CA LEU A 397 -3.02 -31.59 15.17
C LEU A 397 -2.33 -31.26 13.84
N TRP A 398 -1.06 -31.67 13.70
CA TRP A 398 -0.31 -31.50 12.46
C TRP A 398 -0.94 -32.28 11.30
N SER A 399 -1.38 -33.52 11.55
CA SER A 399 -2.03 -34.34 10.54
C SER A 399 -3.31 -33.67 10.03
N ASN A 400 -4.18 -33.20 10.92
CA ASN A 400 -5.45 -32.58 10.53
C ASN A 400 -5.25 -31.24 9.80
N SER A 401 -4.33 -30.41 10.29
CA SER A 401 -4.10 -29.06 9.76
C SER A 401 -3.33 -29.04 8.44
N LEU A 402 -2.38 -29.97 8.25
CA LEU A 402 -1.48 -29.99 7.09
C LEU A 402 -1.95 -30.96 6.00
N SER A 403 -2.87 -31.89 6.30
CA SER A 403 -3.44 -32.82 5.33
C SER A 403 -4.01 -32.16 4.06
N PRO A 404 -4.74 -31.03 4.13
CA PRO A 404 -5.23 -30.34 2.93
C PRO A 404 -4.11 -29.93 1.97
N ILE A 405 -2.98 -29.44 2.49
CA ILE A 405 -1.82 -29.02 1.69
C ILE A 405 -1.16 -30.25 1.05
N LEU A 406 -0.97 -31.32 1.81
CA LEU A 406 -0.41 -32.58 1.31
C LEU A 406 -1.30 -33.22 0.24
N ASN A 407 -2.63 -33.17 0.43
CA ASN A 407 -3.60 -33.69 -0.53
C ASN A 407 -3.66 -32.85 -1.80
N LEU A 408 -3.57 -31.52 -1.69
CA LEU A 408 -3.44 -30.64 -2.84
C LEU A 408 -2.18 -30.98 -3.64
N TRP A 409 -1.03 -31.11 -2.97
CA TRP A 409 0.23 -31.46 -3.64
C TRP A 409 0.16 -32.81 -4.34
N LYS A 410 -0.49 -33.81 -3.74
CA LYS A 410 -0.75 -35.10 -4.39
C LYS A 410 -1.59 -34.92 -5.65
N LYS A 411 -2.71 -34.19 -5.56
CA LYS A 411 -3.61 -33.94 -6.70
C LYS A 411 -2.92 -33.19 -7.84
N LEU A 412 -2.17 -32.15 -7.54
CA LEU A 412 -1.45 -31.36 -8.54
C LEU A 412 -0.38 -32.17 -9.29
N ASN A 413 0.22 -33.16 -8.63
CA ASN A 413 1.23 -34.03 -9.24
C ASN A 413 0.66 -35.37 -9.76
N GLN A 414 -0.65 -35.62 -9.64
CA GLN A 414 -1.26 -36.83 -10.19
C GLN A 414 -1.17 -36.80 -11.72
N GLY A 415 -0.44 -37.75 -12.29
CA GLY A 415 -0.22 -37.85 -13.74
C GLY A 415 0.90 -36.95 -14.29
N SER A 416 1.59 -36.18 -13.43
CA SER A 416 2.72 -35.35 -13.85
C SER A 416 4.05 -36.06 -13.64
N ALA A 417 4.90 -36.08 -14.67
CA ALA A 417 6.26 -36.60 -14.58
C ALA A 417 7.25 -35.63 -13.91
N LEU A 418 6.84 -34.39 -13.60
CA LEU A 418 7.72 -33.31 -13.12
C LEU A 418 8.59 -33.70 -11.92
N VAL A 419 8.01 -34.42 -10.95
CA VAL A 419 8.71 -34.85 -9.73
C VAL A 419 9.86 -35.83 -10.04
N HIS A 420 9.68 -36.68 -11.04
CA HIS A 420 10.63 -37.75 -11.40
C HIS A 420 11.45 -37.42 -12.65
N GLN A 421 11.18 -36.27 -13.28
CA GLN A 421 11.87 -35.83 -14.48
C GLN A 421 13.34 -35.58 -14.15
N LYS A 422 14.23 -36.27 -14.88
CA LYS A 422 15.65 -35.97 -14.87
C LYS A 422 15.90 -34.90 -15.93
N VAL A 423 16.49 -33.78 -15.50
CA VAL A 423 16.92 -32.72 -16.40
C VAL A 423 18.39 -32.49 -16.15
N ASP A 424 19.14 -32.52 -17.25
CA ASP A 424 20.58 -32.28 -17.24
C ASP A 424 20.85 -30.82 -16.89
N PRO A 425 21.94 -30.54 -16.16
CA PRO A 425 22.33 -29.17 -15.88
C PRO A 425 22.60 -28.41 -17.19
N PRO A 426 22.27 -27.11 -17.24
CA PRO A 426 22.53 -26.30 -18.43
C PRO A 426 24.02 -26.34 -18.79
N THR A 427 24.34 -26.63 -20.04
CA THR A 427 25.71 -26.57 -20.58
C THR A 427 25.95 -25.24 -21.28
N GLU A 428 27.15 -24.68 -21.15
CA GLU A 428 27.54 -23.36 -21.73
C GLU A 428 27.55 -23.32 -23.27
N GLY A 429 27.23 -24.43 -23.95
CA GLY A 429 27.38 -24.60 -25.41
C GLY A 429 26.18 -24.17 -26.28
N GLN A 430 25.11 -23.60 -25.71
CA GLN A 430 23.94 -23.21 -26.52
C GLN A 430 24.16 -21.86 -27.23
N SER A 431 23.91 -21.82 -28.54
CA SER A 431 24.18 -20.66 -29.40
C SER A 431 23.17 -19.51 -29.26
N SER A 432 21.89 -19.82 -28.98
CA SER A 432 20.83 -18.83 -28.75
C SER A 432 20.66 -18.54 -27.25
N PRO A 433 20.73 -17.26 -26.82
CA PRO A 433 20.42 -16.86 -25.44
C PRO A 433 19.01 -17.23 -24.97
N ILE A 434 18.01 -17.18 -25.86
CA ILE A 434 16.63 -17.52 -25.52
C ILE A 434 16.51 -19.03 -25.22
N LEU A 435 17.18 -19.88 -25.99
CA LEU A 435 17.22 -21.32 -25.71
C LEU A 435 17.89 -21.60 -24.35
N SER A 436 19.03 -20.95 -24.08
CA SER A 436 19.74 -21.08 -22.81
C SER A 436 18.85 -20.70 -21.63
N PHE A 437 18.09 -19.60 -21.76
CA PHE A 437 17.12 -19.18 -20.75
C PHE A 437 16.05 -20.24 -20.51
N ILE A 438 15.42 -20.78 -21.57
CA ILE A 438 14.33 -21.75 -21.44
C ILE A 438 14.81 -23.05 -20.77
N VAL A 439 16.00 -23.53 -21.13
CA VAL A 439 16.59 -24.73 -20.50
C VAL A 439 16.94 -24.48 -19.04
N LEU A 440 17.50 -23.31 -18.71
CA LEU A 440 17.77 -22.92 -17.34
C LEU A 440 16.48 -22.80 -16.51
N GLU A 441 15.45 -22.19 -17.07
CA GLU A 441 14.15 -22.03 -16.42
C GLU A 441 13.48 -23.39 -16.19
N GLN A 442 13.57 -24.31 -17.16
CA GLN A 442 13.10 -25.69 -17.01
C GLN A 442 13.86 -26.42 -15.89
N PHE A 443 15.19 -26.31 -15.86
CA PHE A 443 16.01 -26.91 -14.82
C PHE A 443 15.63 -26.38 -13.44
N ASN A 444 15.52 -25.06 -13.28
CA ASN A 444 15.15 -24.41 -12.03
C ASN A 444 13.73 -24.78 -11.57
N ALA A 445 12.77 -24.79 -12.48
CA ALA A 445 11.39 -25.19 -12.20
C ALA A 445 11.30 -26.61 -11.65
N ILE A 446 11.98 -27.56 -12.30
CA ILE A 446 11.97 -28.97 -11.88
C ILE A 446 12.72 -29.14 -10.56
N ARG A 447 13.84 -28.43 -10.34
CA ARG A 447 14.54 -28.43 -9.05
C ARG A 447 13.69 -27.86 -7.93
N LEU A 448 12.89 -26.83 -8.20
CA LEU A 448 11.94 -26.28 -7.24
C LEU A 448 10.85 -27.29 -6.90
N VAL A 449 10.20 -27.90 -7.90
CA VAL A 449 9.17 -28.95 -7.71
C VAL A 449 9.73 -30.12 -6.90
N GLN A 450 10.93 -30.60 -7.23
CA GLN A 450 11.59 -31.68 -6.50
C GLN A 450 11.90 -31.30 -5.05
N SER A 451 12.37 -30.07 -4.81
CA SER A 451 12.66 -29.55 -3.48
C SER A 451 11.40 -29.46 -2.61
N ILE A 452 10.29 -28.97 -3.18
CA ILE A 452 8.99 -28.91 -2.51
C ILE A 452 8.49 -30.33 -2.21
N HIS A 453 8.61 -31.23 -3.19
CA HIS A 453 8.22 -32.63 -3.02
C HIS A 453 8.99 -33.31 -1.89
N GLN A 454 10.31 -33.12 -1.82
CA GLN A 454 11.15 -33.65 -0.73
C GLN A 454 10.75 -33.07 0.63
N SER A 455 10.52 -31.76 0.70
CA SER A 455 10.10 -31.06 1.92
C SER A 455 8.75 -31.61 2.44
N LEU A 456 7.75 -31.72 1.57
CA LEU A 456 6.42 -32.25 1.91
C LEU A 456 6.44 -33.76 2.18
N ALA A 457 7.31 -34.52 1.52
CA ALA A 457 7.48 -35.94 1.78
C ALA A 457 8.11 -36.18 3.16
N ALA A 458 9.12 -35.40 3.55
CA ALA A 458 9.71 -35.45 4.89
C ALA A 458 8.67 -35.11 5.96
N LEU A 459 7.91 -34.05 5.76
CA LEU A 459 6.79 -33.67 6.64
C LEU A 459 5.74 -34.78 6.74
N SER A 460 5.34 -35.37 5.61
CA SER A 460 4.39 -36.50 5.58
C SER A 460 4.94 -37.73 6.30
N LYS A 461 6.24 -38.01 6.25
CA LYS A 461 6.87 -39.13 6.96
C LYS A 461 6.88 -38.89 8.48
N VAL A 462 7.14 -37.66 8.92
CA VAL A 462 7.07 -37.27 10.33
C VAL A 462 5.63 -37.40 10.86
N ILE A 463 4.63 -36.91 10.12
CA ILE A 463 3.21 -37.06 10.47
C ILE A 463 2.78 -38.53 10.50
N ARG A 464 3.37 -39.39 9.66
CA ARG A 464 3.15 -40.84 9.65
C ARG A 464 3.99 -41.61 10.69
N GLY A 465 4.87 -40.94 11.42
CA GLY A 465 5.72 -41.54 12.45
C GLY A 465 6.85 -42.42 11.90
N THR A 466 7.15 -42.34 10.60
CA THR A 466 8.22 -43.13 9.97
C THR A 466 9.58 -42.43 9.98
N GLN A 467 9.63 -41.16 10.39
CA GLN A 467 10.83 -40.33 10.45
C GLN A 467 10.77 -39.42 11.69
N LEU A 468 11.92 -39.15 12.30
CA LEU A 468 12.04 -38.23 13.44
C LEU A 468 11.89 -36.77 13.00
N LEU A 469 11.39 -35.92 13.91
CA LEU A 469 11.26 -34.49 13.69
C LEU A 469 12.64 -33.83 13.63
N THR A 470 12.93 -33.15 12.53
CA THR A 470 14.13 -32.34 12.34
C THR A 470 13.80 -30.84 12.48
N PRO A 471 14.77 -29.97 12.82
CA PRO A 471 14.51 -28.53 12.90
C PRO A 471 14.03 -27.92 11.57
N GLU A 472 14.44 -28.47 10.43
CA GLU A 472 13.97 -28.05 9.12
C GLU A 472 12.50 -28.38 8.89
N VAL A 473 12.07 -29.60 9.24
CA VAL A 473 10.65 -30.00 9.15
C VAL A 473 9.81 -29.21 10.14
N GLN A 474 10.36 -28.87 11.31
CA GLN A 474 9.67 -28.04 12.29
C GLN A 474 9.44 -26.61 11.77
N LYS A 475 10.46 -25.98 11.17
CA LYS A 475 10.32 -24.66 10.54
C LYS A 475 9.32 -24.69 9.38
N LEU A 476 9.40 -25.72 8.54
CA LEU A 476 8.46 -25.93 7.44
C LEU A 476 7.02 -26.05 7.94
N ALA A 477 6.79 -26.91 8.95
CA ALA A 477 5.46 -27.10 9.52
C ALA A 477 4.94 -25.81 10.18
N ALA A 478 5.79 -25.08 10.92
CA ALA A 478 5.40 -23.81 11.52
C ALA A 478 4.91 -22.80 10.47
N ALA A 479 5.66 -22.62 9.37
CA ALA A 479 5.25 -21.73 8.27
C ALA A 479 3.92 -22.18 7.64
N LEU A 480 3.78 -23.49 7.32
CA LEU A 480 2.55 -24.02 6.73
C LEU A 480 1.34 -23.97 7.67
N LEU A 481 1.55 -24.14 8.99
CA LEU A 481 0.52 -23.97 10.02
C LEU A 481 0.09 -22.51 10.15
N ASN A 482 1.03 -21.57 9.98
CA ASN A 482 0.75 -20.14 9.88
C ASN A 482 0.17 -19.73 8.52
N GLN A 483 0.11 -20.65 7.55
CA GLN A 483 -0.31 -20.40 6.16
C GLN A 483 0.54 -19.34 5.46
N GLU A 484 1.81 -19.32 5.82
CA GLU A 484 2.84 -18.54 5.17
C GLU A 484 3.70 -19.48 4.34
N CYS A 485 4.06 -19.04 3.13
CA CYS A 485 4.97 -19.78 2.28
C CYS A 485 6.35 -19.86 2.98
N PRO A 486 6.91 -21.06 3.17
CA PRO A 486 8.22 -21.23 3.77
C PRO A 486 9.30 -20.40 3.07
N LEU A 487 10.15 -19.72 3.83
CA LEU A 487 11.25 -18.90 3.30
C LEU A 487 12.19 -19.68 2.39
N THR A 488 12.38 -20.99 2.63
CA THR A 488 13.20 -21.85 1.76
C THR A 488 12.65 -21.99 0.35
N TRP A 489 11.33 -21.86 0.18
CA TRP A 489 10.66 -21.86 -1.12
C TRP A 489 10.71 -20.45 -1.73
N GLN A 490 10.36 -19.42 -0.94
CA GLN A 490 10.43 -18.01 -1.38
C GLN A 490 11.83 -17.60 -1.86
N ASN A 491 12.89 -18.09 -1.22
CA ASN A 491 14.28 -17.82 -1.64
C ASN A 491 14.63 -18.41 -3.02
N LYS A 492 13.91 -19.45 -3.47
CA LYS A 492 14.11 -20.05 -4.80
C LYS A 492 13.23 -19.37 -5.86
N TRP A 493 12.02 -19.02 -5.48
CA TRP A 493 11.10 -18.25 -6.30
C TRP A 493 10.17 -17.47 -5.39
N GLU A 494 10.21 -16.14 -5.52
CA GLU A 494 9.30 -15.21 -4.87
C GLU A 494 7.91 -15.34 -5.51
N GLY A 495 7.01 -16.00 -4.80
CA GLY A 495 5.65 -16.27 -5.22
C GLY A 495 4.62 -15.86 -4.17
N PRO A 496 3.35 -16.28 -4.35
CA PRO A 496 2.27 -15.95 -3.41
C PRO A 496 2.59 -16.32 -1.97
N GLU A 497 2.22 -15.47 -1.02
CA GLU A 497 2.42 -15.73 0.40
C GLU A 497 1.61 -16.94 0.91
N GLU A 498 0.44 -17.22 0.33
CA GLU A 498 -0.37 -18.38 0.71
C GLU A 498 0.20 -19.68 0.10
N PRO A 499 0.55 -20.70 0.92
CA PRO A 499 1.17 -21.93 0.44
C PRO A 499 0.37 -22.66 -0.64
N MET A 500 -0.96 -22.70 -0.53
CA MET A 500 -1.78 -23.42 -1.52
C MET A 500 -1.77 -22.73 -2.88
N GLN A 501 -1.78 -21.39 -2.91
CA GLN A 501 -1.66 -20.62 -4.14
C GLN A 501 -0.25 -20.77 -4.72
N TYR A 502 0.78 -20.71 -3.87
CA TYR A 502 2.16 -20.96 -4.26
C TYR A 502 2.32 -22.33 -4.95
N LEU A 503 1.82 -23.41 -4.34
CA LEU A 503 1.91 -24.76 -4.90
C LEU A 503 1.21 -24.88 -6.26
N ARG A 504 0.02 -24.27 -6.41
CA ARG A 504 -0.69 -24.22 -7.70
C ARG A 504 0.14 -23.48 -8.74
N ALA A 505 0.63 -22.30 -8.41
CA ALA A 505 1.40 -21.46 -9.32
C ALA A 505 2.71 -22.15 -9.77
N VAL A 506 3.45 -22.80 -8.86
CA VAL A 506 4.65 -23.56 -9.22
C VAL A 506 4.34 -24.66 -10.23
N VAL A 507 3.28 -25.45 -9.99
CA VAL A 507 2.94 -26.58 -10.87
C VAL A 507 2.43 -26.08 -12.23
N THR A 508 1.55 -25.09 -12.25
CA THR A 508 1.04 -24.50 -13.50
C THR A 508 2.18 -23.92 -14.34
N ARG A 509 3.09 -23.15 -13.73
CA ARG A 509 4.27 -22.62 -14.42
C ARG A 509 5.21 -23.73 -14.89
N ALA A 510 5.50 -24.73 -14.05
CA ALA A 510 6.37 -25.84 -14.46
C ALA A 510 5.83 -26.63 -15.67
N LEU A 511 4.51 -26.85 -15.74
CA LEU A 511 3.85 -27.44 -16.92
C LEU A 511 3.90 -26.50 -18.12
N ALA A 512 3.67 -25.20 -17.92
CA ALA A 512 3.77 -24.22 -18.99
C ALA A 512 5.20 -24.17 -19.58
N ILE A 513 6.25 -24.18 -18.74
CA ILE A 513 7.64 -24.22 -19.20
C ILE A 513 7.93 -25.45 -20.07
N GLN A 514 7.33 -26.63 -19.79
CA GLN A 514 7.46 -27.78 -20.69
C GLN A 514 6.89 -27.48 -22.08
N SER A 515 5.73 -26.83 -22.16
CA SER A 515 5.16 -26.35 -23.43
C SER A 515 6.04 -25.30 -24.11
N TRP A 516 6.70 -24.41 -23.35
CA TRP A 516 7.67 -23.45 -23.90
C TRP A 516 8.87 -24.15 -24.55
N VAL A 517 9.41 -25.20 -23.92
CA VAL A 517 10.50 -26.02 -24.47
C VAL A 517 10.07 -26.68 -25.78
N GLU A 518 8.88 -27.27 -25.82
CA GLU A 518 8.34 -27.89 -27.04
C GLU A 518 8.17 -26.87 -28.17
N ARG A 519 7.58 -25.71 -27.89
CA ARG A 519 7.40 -24.64 -28.88
C ARG A 519 8.71 -24.07 -29.37
N SER A 520 9.68 -23.96 -28.48
CA SER A 520 11.04 -23.50 -28.78
C SER A 520 11.80 -24.48 -29.68
N SER A 521 11.68 -25.79 -29.42
CA SER A 521 12.29 -26.84 -30.27
C SER A 521 11.78 -26.81 -31.71
N ARG A 522 10.55 -26.32 -31.94
CA ARG A 522 9.94 -26.14 -33.26
C ARG A 522 10.24 -24.78 -33.90
N GLN A 523 11.05 -23.95 -33.25
CA GLN A 523 11.36 -22.56 -33.64
C GLN A 523 10.11 -21.66 -33.81
N ALA A 524 8.99 -22.03 -33.19
CA ALA A 524 7.70 -21.32 -33.29
C ALA A 524 7.42 -20.39 -32.10
N LEU A 525 8.32 -20.32 -31.11
CA LEU A 525 8.06 -19.61 -29.86
C LEU A 525 7.77 -18.12 -30.06
N LEU A 526 8.56 -17.45 -30.91
CA LEU A 526 8.44 -16.00 -31.14
C LEU A 526 7.22 -15.63 -32.02
N SER A 527 6.65 -16.59 -32.75
CA SER A 527 5.52 -16.33 -33.65
C SER A 527 4.16 -16.36 -32.96
N ASP A 528 4.00 -17.18 -31.92
CA ASP A 528 2.70 -17.29 -31.23
C ASP A 528 2.54 -16.29 -30.07
N LEU A 529 1.32 -16.22 -29.55
CA LEU A 529 1.01 -15.44 -28.37
C LEU A 529 1.69 -16.07 -27.14
N LEU A 530 2.41 -15.25 -26.38
CA LEU A 530 3.08 -15.62 -25.14
C LEU A 530 2.38 -14.98 -23.95
N ASP A 531 2.27 -15.70 -22.84
CA ASP A 531 1.84 -15.15 -21.56
C ASP A 531 3.03 -15.14 -20.60
N LEU A 532 3.50 -13.94 -20.23
CA LEU A 532 4.65 -13.79 -19.33
C LEU A 532 4.34 -14.29 -17.91
N SER A 533 3.08 -14.49 -17.55
CA SER A 533 2.69 -15.09 -16.26
C SER A 533 3.08 -16.56 -16.14
N GLU A 534 3.46 -17.22 -17.23
CA GLU A 534 3.90 -18.62 -17.24
C GLU A 534 5.37 -18.80 -16.80
N LEU A 535 6.18 -17.72 -16.84
CA LEU A 535 7.60 -17.73 -16.51
C LEU A 535 7.84 -17.47 -15.02
N PHE A 536 8.87 -18.05 -14.42
CA PHE A 536 9.30 -17.67 -13.06
C PHE A 536 10.07 -16.34 -13.08
N HIS A 537 10.89 -16.12 -14.13
CA HIS A 537 11.74 -14.94 -14.32
C HIS A 537 11.47 -14.24 -15.67
N PRO A 538 10.34 -13.54 -15.82
CA PRO A 538 9.95 -12.91 -17.09
C PRO A 538 10.87 -11.75 -17.52
N ASP A 539 11.46 -11.05 -16.57
CA ASP A 539 12.51 -10.02 -16.79
C ASP A 539 13.75 -10.62 -17.46
N THR A 540 14.17 -11.79 -17.02
CA THR A 540 15.32 -12.51 -17.56
C THR A 540 15.05 -12.98 -18.99
N PHE A 541 13.82 -13.40 -19.30
CA PHE A 541 13.40 -13.70 -20.68
C PHE A 541 13.52 -12.47 -21.60
N LEU A 542 13.04 -11.30 -21.16
CA LEU A 542 13.14 -10.07 -21.95
C LEU A 542 14.59 -9.65 -22.19
N ASN A 543 15.49 -9.91 -21.23
CA ASN A 543 16.93 -9.70 -21.39
C ASN A 543 17.59 -10.73 -22.33
N ALA A 544 17.15 -12.00 -22.31
CA ALA A 544 17.60 -12.99 -23.29
C ALA A 544 17.19 -12.59 -24.71
N LEU A 545 15.97 -12.06 -24.88
CA LEU A 545 15.51 -11.47 -26.14
C LEU A 545 16.39 -10.27 -26.55
N ARG A 546 16.76 -9.39 -25.61
CA ARG A 546 17.71 -8.28 -25.86
C ARG A 546 19.04 -8.80 -26.39
N GLN A 547 19.62 -9.81 -25.75
CA GLN A 547 20.90 -10.37 -26.16
C GLN A 547 20.83 -11.01 -27.56
N GLU A 548 19.75 -11.74 -27.85
CA GLU A 548 19.56 -12.35 -29.17
C GLU A 548 19.35 -11.30 -30.27
N THR A 549 18.58 -10.25 -29.99
CA THR A 549 18.43 -9.12 -30.92
C THR A 549 19.78 -8.43 -31.20
N ALA A 550 20.59 -8.17 -30.16
CA ALA A 550 21.91 -7.55 -30.30
C ALA A 550 22.85 -8.38 -31.17
N ARG A 551 22.92 -9.71 -30.92
CA ARG A 551 23.72 -10.64 -31.74
C ARG A 551 23.25 -10.67 -33.18
N SER A 552 21.94 -10.72 -33.39
CA SER A 552 21.34 -10.76 -34.72
C SER A 552 21.59 -9.45 -35.48
N MET A 553 21.58 -8.31 -34.81
CA MET A 553 21.83 -6.99 -35.42
C MET A 553 23.31 -6.62 -35.51
N GLY A 554 24.20 -7.35 -34.83
CA GLY A 554 25.62 -7.03 -34.77
C GLY A 554 25.94 -5.74 -33.99
N CYS A 555 25.14 -5.42 -32.96
CA CYS A 555 25.31 -4.21 -32.15
C CYS A 555 25.54 -4.51 -30.66
N SER A 556 25.97 -3.49 -29.90
CA SER A 556 26.05 -3.60 -28.43
C SER A 556 24.65 -3.71 -27.82
N MET A 557 24.50 -4.47 -26.74
CA MET A 557 23.22 -4.53 -26.01
C MET A 557 22.80 -3.15 -25.48
N ASP A 558 23.76 -2.29 -25.15
CA ASP A 558 23.51 -0.96 -24.58
C ASP A 558 22.93 0.04 -25.57
N SER A 559 23.06 -0.22 -26.88
CA SER A 559 22.45 0.62 -27.90
C SER A 559 20.99 0.28 -28.19
N LEU A 560 20.42 -0.70 -27.47
CA LEU A 560 19.03 -1.15 -27.64
C LEU A 560 18.12 -0.57 -26.57
N VAL A 561 16.91 -0.19 -26.99
CA VAL A 561 15.83 0.31 -26.14
C VAL A 561 14.61 -0.60 -26.27
N PHE A 562 13.93 -0.84 -25.15
CA PHE A 562 12.69 -1.63 -25.10
C PHE A 562 11.51 -0.80 -25.61
N VAL A 563 10.76 -1.34 -26.56
CA VAL A 563 9.59 -0.68 -27.16
C VAL A 563 8.40 -1.64 -27.20
N SER A 564 7.22 -1.10 -26.90
CA SER A 564 5.95 -1.80 -26.99
C SER A 564 5.01 -1.13 -28.00
N SER A 565 4.26 -1.92 -28.76
CA SER A 565 3.27 -1.45 -29.73
C SER A 565 1.96 -2.23 -29.60
N TRP A 566 0.83 -1.53 -29.73
CA TRP A 566 -0.52 -2.08 -29.57
C TRP A 566 -1.31 -2.15 -30.89
N LYS A 567 -0.89 -1.41 -31.93
CA LYS A 567 -1.63 -1.30 -33.21
C LYS A 567 -1.09 -2.21 -34.30
N THR A 568 0.23 -2.39 -34.36
CA THR A 568 0.93 -3.13 -35.44
C THR A 568 2.24 -3.74 -34.96
N SER A 569 2.78 -4.64 -35.79
CA SER A 569 4.16 -5.14 -35.73
C SER A 569 5.17 -3.99 -35.69
N ILE A 570 6.26 -4.15 -34.94
CA ILE A 570 7.30 -3.12 -34.81
C ILE A 570 8.21 -3.21 -36.03
N ALA A 571 8.06 -2.29 -36.98
CA ALA A 571 8.74 -2.38 -38.29
C ALA A 571 10.28 -2.41 -38.22
N GLN A 572 10.86 -1.77 -37.20
CA GLN A 572 12.32 -1.68 -37.00
C GLN A 572 12.87 -2.81 -36.12
N ALA A 573 12.01 -3.70 -35.60
CA ALA A 573 12.42 -4.79 -34.75
C ALA A 573 12.81 -6.01 -35.58
N LYS A 574 14.02 -6.52 -35.35
CA LYS A 574 14.48 -7.77 -35.99
C LYS A 574 13.84 -9.01 -35.37
N LEU A 575 13.64 -9.00 -34.06
CA LEU A 575 12.86 -9.99 -33.33
C LEU A 575 11.81 -9.25 -32.50
N GLN A 576 10.60 -9.81 -32.47
CA GLN A 576 9.49 -9.29 -31.68
C GLN A 576 8.71 -10.46 -31.09
N VAL A 577 8.05 -10.20 -29.96
CA VAL A 577 7.17 -11.18 -29.31
C VAL A 577 5.79 -10.58 -29.11
N LYS A 578 4.75 -11.39 -29.30
CA LYS A 578 3.37 -11.01 -28.99
C LYS A 578 3.04 -11.47 -27.59
N VAL A 579 2.77 -10.53 -26.68
CA VAL A 579 2.44 -10.83 -25.28
C VAL A 579 0.96 -10.56 -25.05
N GLY A 580 0.26 -11.55 -24.48
CA GLY A 580 -1.13 -11.45 -24.04
C GLY A 580 -1.26 -11.70 -22.54
N GLY A 581 -2.50 -11.69 -22.04
CA GLY A 581 -2.79 -12.02 -20.63
C GLY A 581 -2.45 -10.93 -19.63
N LEU A 582 -2.07 -9.73 -20.08
CA LEU A 582 -1.80 -8.59 -19.20
C LEU A 582 -3.09 -8.02 -18.61
N GLN A 583 -2.96 -7.45 -17.42
CA GLN A 583 -4.04 -6.83 -16.66
C GLN A 583 -3.68 -5.36 -16.34
N LEU A 584 -4.67 -4.48 -16.27
CA LEU A 584 -4.52 -3.04 -16.02
C LEU A 584 -5.41 -2.60 -14.86
N GLU A 585 -4.86 -1.81 -13.95
CA GLU A 585 -5.58 -1.11 -12.88
C GLU A 585 -5.38 0.40 -13.03
N GLY A 586 -6.32 1.20 -12.53
CA GLY A 586 -6.28 2.66 -12.57
C GLY A 586 -6.99 3.29 -13.76
N CYS A 587 -6.95 2.64 -14.91
CA CYS A 587 -7.63 3.08 -16.14
C CYS A 587 -8.10 1.90 -17.00
N ARG A 588 -8.83 2.21 -18.08
CA ARG A 588 -9.24 1.27 -19.12
C ARG A 588 -8.50 1.55 -20.41
N PHE A 589 -8.18 0.50 -21.16
CA PHE A 589 -7.47 0.60 -22.43
C PHE A 589 -8.17 -0.25 -23.50
N ASP A 590 -8.53 0.38 -24.62
CA ASP A 590 -9.25 -0.27 -25.72
C ASP A 590 -8.33 -0.76 -26.86
N GLY A 591 -7.02 -0.57 -26.72
CA GLY A 591 -6.03 -0.86 -27.78
C GLY A 591 -5.51 0.40 -28.50
N VAL A 592 -6.19 1.53 -28.35
CA VAL A 592 -5.88 2.79 -29.04
C VAL A 592 -5.81 3.96 -28.07
N HIS A 593 -6.74 4.07 -27.12
CA HIS A 593 -6.87 5.17 -26.18
C HIS A 593 -7.05 4.67 -24.74
N LEU A 594 -6.55 5.48 -23.81
CA LEU A 594 -6.86 5.34 -22.39
C LEU A 594 -8.18 6.05 -22.08
N SER A 595 -8.97 5.42 -21.22
CA SER A 595 -10.26 5.94 -20.74
C SER A 595 -10.37 5.82 -19.22
N GLU A 596 -11.11 6.76 -18.63
CA GLU A 596 -11.31 6.82 -17.18
C GLU A 596 -12.19 5.66 -16.69
N ASN A 597 -11.94 5.24 -15.45
CA ASN A 597 -12.81 4.30 -14.78
C ASN A 597 -14.04 4.99 -14.20
N GLN A 598 -15.18 4.35 -14.41
CA GLN A 598 -16.44 4.73 -13.77
C GLN A 598 -16.57 3.97 -12.44
N HIS A 599 -17.52 4.38 -11.60
CA HIS A 599 -17.75 3.75 -10.30
C HIS A 599 -18.12 2.26 -10.43
N ASP A 600 -18.72 1.86 -11.55
CA ASP A 600 -19.10 0.48 -11.87
C ASP A 600 -18.02 -0.34 -12.60
N SER A 601 -16.90 0.29 -12.98
CA SER A 601 -15.77 -0.40 -13.59
C SER A 601 -15.22 -1.52 -12.71
N PRO A 602 -14.75 -2.64 -13.29
CA PRO A 602 -14.01 -3.66 -12.54
C PRO A 602 -12.72 -3.05 -11.95
N SER A 603 -12.24 -3.60 -10.84
CA SER A 603 -10.97 -3.16 -10.24
C SER A 603 -9.80 -3.37 -11.20
N VAL A 604 -9.81 -4.50 -11.93
CA VAL A 604 -8.78 -4.89 -12.89
C VAL A 604 -9.44 -5.14 -14.25
N SER A 605 -8.87 -4.56 -15.30
CA SER A 605 -9.32 -4.73 -16.69
C SER A 605 -8.31 -5.55 -17.48
N ALA A 606 -8.77 -6.46 -18.34
CA ALA A 606 -7.87 -7.12 -19.30
C ALA A 606 -7.43 -6.12 -20.38
N VAL A 607 -6.20 -6.24 -20.85
CA VAL A 607 -5.71 -5.45 -21.98
C VAL A 607 -5.49 -6.32 -23.22
N PRO A 608 -5.62 -5.77 -24.43
CA PRO A 608 -5.35 -6.51 -25.66
C PRO A 608 -3.89 -6.99 -25.73
N PRO A 609 -3.56 -7.96 -26.61
CA PRO A 609 -2.17 -8.34 -26.83
C PRO A 609 -1.32 -7.16 -27.34
N CYS A 610 -0.07 -7.07 -26.88
CA CYS A 610 0.91 -6.10 -27.37
C CYS A 610 2.14 -6.77 -27.96
N CYS A 611 2.74 -6.14 -28.97
CA CYS A 611 4.05 -6.53 -29.49
C CYS A 611 5.14 -5.87 -28.65
N MET A 612 6.13 -6.64 -28.21
CA MET A 612 7.30 -6.16 -27.48
C MET A 612 8.56 -6.49 -28.28
N ALA A 613 9.50 -5.55 -28.34
CA ALA A 613 10.78 -5.75 -29.00
C ALA A 613 11.88 -4.84 -28.45
N TRP A 614 13.12 -5.17 -28.79
CA TRP A 614 14.28 -4.31 -28.62
C TRP A 614 14.66 -3.70 -29.97
N VAL A 615 14.80 -2.38 -30.01
CA VAL A 615 15.18 -1.62 -31.22
C VAL A 615 16.36 -0.70 -30.94
N PRO A 616 17.17 -0.33 -31.95
CA PRO A 616 18.26 0.61 -31.77
C PRO A 616 17.77 1.98 -31.28
N GLN A 617 18.51 2.60 -30.36
CA GLN A 617 18.18 3.90 -29.78
C GLN A 617 18.03 5.00 -30.83
N THR A 618 18.80 4.94 -31.92
CA THR A 618 18.71 5.87 -33.06
C THR A 618 17.37 5.81 -33.79
N SER A 619 16.65 4.71 -33.65
CA SER A 619 15.35 4.45 -34.28
C SER A 619 14.18 4.63 -33.30
N ALA A 620 14.49 4.81 -32.01
CA ALA A 620 13.51 4.99 -30.94
C ALA A 620 12.96 6.43 -30.91
N ALA A 621 12.26 6.83 -31.98
CA ALA A 621 11.31 7.92 -31.86
C ALA A 621 10.11 7.37 -31.08
N GLY A 622 10.11 7.58 -29.76
CA GLY A 622 8.94 7.29 -28.94
C GLY A 622 7.73 8.03 -29.52
N PRO A 623 6.56 7.41 -29.64
CA PRO A 623 5.38 8.11 -30.16
C PRO A 623 5.07 9.30 -29.24
N ASP A 624 5.03 10.50 -29.82
CA ASP A 624 4.58 11.71 -29.14
C ASP A 624 3.22 11.44 -28.46
N GLY A 625 3.11 11.76 -27.17
CA GLY A 625 1.88 11.52 -26.39
C GLY A 625 1.71 10.11 -25.82
N SER A 626 2.80 9.39 -25.54
CA SER A 626 2.78 8.12 -24.81
C SER A 626 3.21 8.23 -23.34
N ILE A 627 2.70 7.33 -22.51
CA ILE A 627 3.02 7.20 -21.08
C ILE A 627 3.65 5.84 -20.80
N TRP A 628 4.69 5.82 -19.96
CA TRP A 628 5.28 4.60 -19.46
C TRP A 628 4.58 4.16 -18.18
N LEU A 629 4.01 2.96 -18.19
CA LEU A 629 3.44 2.31 -17.01
C LEU A 629 4.31 1.12 -16.56
N PRO A 630 4.55 0.95 -15.26
CA PRO A 630 5.23 -0.22 -14.74
C PRO A 630 4.37 -1.48 -14.94
N LEU A 631 5.01 -2.57 -15.37
CA LEU A 631 4.46 -3.92 -15.35
C LEU A 631 4.94 -4.62 -14.09
N TYR A 632 4.05 -4.88 -13.15
CA TYR A 632 4.35 -5.62 -11.92
C TYR A 632 4.07 -7.11 -12.07
N SER A 633 4.74 -7.92 -11.25
CA SER A 633 4.47 -9.36 -11.14
C SER A 633 3.13 -9.68 -10.47
N SER A 634 2.66 -8.83 -9.54
CA SER A 634 1.45 -9.01 -8.73
C SER A 634 0.79 -7.68 -8.39
N SER A 635 -0.46 -7.73 -7.92
CA SER A 635 -1.23 -6.56 -7.44
C SER A 635 -0.61 -5.84 -6.23
N GLU A 636 0.37 -6.44 -5.57
CA GLU A 636 1.08 -5.86 -4.42
C GLU A 636 2.10 -4.79 -4.84
N ARG A 637 2.41 -4.66 -6.14
CA ARG A 637 3.31 -3.65 -6.71
C ARG A 637 4.73 -3.66 -6.15
N VAL A 638 5.22 -4.84 -5.73
CA VAL A 638 6.56 -5.00 -5.15
C VAL A 638 7.65 -5.11 -6.21
N LYS A 639 7.50 -6.04 -7.17
CA LYS A 639 8.53 -6.33 -8.18
C LYS A 639 8.09 -5.86 -9.57
N VAL A 640 8.86 -4.93 -10.15
CA VAL A 640 8.69 -4.46 -11.53
C VAL A 640 9.40 -5.40 -12.49
N VAL A 641 8.71 -5.84 -13.53
CA VAL A 641 9.26 -6.66 -14.63
C VAL A 641 9.86 -5.77 -15.72
N THR A 642 9.11 -4.77 -16.18
CA THR A 642 9.55 -3.80 -17.19
C THR A 642 8.60 -2.59 -17.20
N HIS A 643 8.85 -1.62 -18.06
CA HIS A 643 7.94 -0.50 -18.33
C HIS A 643 7.37 -0.61 -19.74
N ILE A 644 6.06 -0.48 -19.87
CA ILE A 644 5.34 -0.58 -21.14
C ILE A 644 4.82 0.81 -21.51
N SER A 645 5.00 1.19 -22.77
CA SER A 645 4.48 2.43 -23.32
C SER A 645 3.05 2.24 -23.80
N LEU A 646 2.15 3.11 -23.34
CA LEU A 646 0.75 3.20 -23.77
C LEU A 646 0.48 4.56 -24.41
N PRO A 647 -0.32 4.62 -25.48
CA PRO A 647 -0.76 5.89 -26.04
C PRO A 647 -1.71 6.61 -25.06
N CYS A 648 -1.37 7.83 -24.64
CA CYS A 648 -2.09 8.56 -23.59
C CYS A 648 -2.70 9.90 -24.04
N GLY A 649 -2.40 10.35 -25.27
CA GLY A 649 -2.83 11.65 -25.76
C GLY A 649 -2.11 12.81 -25.04
N ALA A 650 -2.79 13.94 -24.85
CA ALA A 650 -2.18 15.16 -24.31
C ALA A 650 -2.07 15.21 -22.77
N ASN A 651 -2.86 14.42 -22.02
CA ASN A 651 -2.97 14.54 -20.56
C ASN A 651 -2.30 13.35 -19.83
N SER A 652 -0.98 13.26 -19.91
CA SER A 652 -0.20 12.21 -19.22
C SER A 652 -0.31 12.27 -17.69
N ASN A 653 -0.31 13.47 -17.10
CA ASN A 653 -0.32 13.69 -15.65
C ASN A 653 -1.54 13.08 -14.96
N GLN A 654 -2.71 13.11 -15.61
CA GLN A 654 -3.92 12.49 -15.09
C GLN A 654 -3.74 10.97 -14.89
N TRP A 655 -3.16 10.29 -15.87
CA TRP A 655 -2.93 8.85 -15.79
C TRP A 655 -1.87 8.47 -14.74
N ILE A 656 -0.84 9.32 -14.57
CA ILE A 656 0.14 9.16 -13.49
C ILE A 656 -0.57 9.24 -12.13
N GLN A 657 -1.42 10.25 -11.93
CA GLN A 657 -2.12 10.46 -10.67
C GLN A 657 -3.12 9.37 -10.33
N THR A 658 -3.76 8.74 -11.33
CA THR A 658 -4.65 7.58 -11.09
C THR A 658 -3.93 6.34 -10.54
N GLY A 659 -2.59 6.36 -10.53
CA GLY A 659 -1.77 5.23 -10.12
C GLY A 659 -1.90 4.06 -11.09
N ALA A 660 -2.04 4.34 -12.39
CA ALA A 660 -2.21 3.33 -13.42
C ALA A 660 -0.99 2.39 -13.48
N ALA A 661 -1.25 1.08 -13.51
CA ALA A 661 -0.21 0.06 -13.53
C ALA A 661 -0.69 -1.20 -14.25
N LEU A 662 0.26 -1.89 -14.88
CA LEU A 662 0.02 -3.19 -15.51
C LEU A 662 0.47 -4.32 -14.59
N PHE A 663 -0.17 -5.48 -14.73
CA PHE A 663 0.13 -6.69 -13.96
C PHE A 663 0.20 -7.90 -14.86
N LEU A 664 1.10 -8.82 -14.52
CA LEU A 664 1.01 -10.20 -14.98
C LEU A 664 -0.21 -10.85 -14.33
N LYS A 665 -0.89 -11.71 -15.09
CA LYS A 665 -2.02 -12.47 -14.57
C LYS A 665 -1.60 -13.32 -13.36
N GLN A 666 -2.34 -13.20 -12.27
CA GLN A 666 -2.24 -14.17 -11.16
C GLN A 666 -2.96 -15.45 -11.58
N GLN A 667 -2.22 -16.56 -11.62
CA GLN A 667 -2.71 -17.89 -12.04
C GLN A 667 -3.22 -18.71 -10.87
#